data_AF-A0A3D6AIE2-F1
#
_entry.id   AF-A0A3D6AIE2-F1
#
_cell.length_a   1.000
_cell.length_b   1.000
_cell.length_c   1.000
_cell.angle_alpha   90.00
_cell.angle_beta   90.00
_cell.angle_gamma   90.00
#
_symmetry.space_group_name_H-M   'P 1'
#
loop_
_entity.id
_entity.type
_entity.pdbx_description
1 polymer ?
#
loop_
_entity_poly.entity_id
_entity_poly.type
_entity_poly.pdbx_seq_one_letter_code
_entity_poly.pdbx_strand_id
1 'polypeptide(L)'
;MHYPTRFLPRSSVERFTCAFIIGLALSACGGGGGGAQEGAAISPVTAAKTPDTTADVPSNPSQIIAAPDPSDPETINDSSAKLLISEIGPNYYVNDVAWFELYNPEDRAVSLSGYTLRSSHVDLSANTMSLAPMTFNLPTATIPAKGYLVIAGRVYDNLKNNRQIVYIANDRYVPFWTASGSLELVAGGKTVDFIRLGASTAAPLNASAWGGANVANLPSGVNEYGRAIVRLASGALADSDSARDWSLVNFATPAGMNDVEPGVIDSDRDGIPDSAKAQGGTYAGLDLYAMGARSGQRDLFVEIDYMSSTDPGITPRREALQKLVAAFAEKNVAVHIDTGNLHGSVFDPAQFNLGGGNQIEYASCIELAADSEYTAPGCTSFYDFKSRHFDVRRKFLFHYAVFANSLNPGGGAGPSGMAEMYGNDLIVTLGNYGLNTSPGVGMNLLVNLQASTLMHELGHNLGLRHGGNEDLNYKPNHYSVMNYMYQFAGLSETPDSIFAAERYYLANNLKGKTYCNLVENSPCSSNFKISYSNGSSINLDESNLLESANIGRGSVPGAYADWNDDGVLSVATFPHNITPLNDSNMTILRDYDEWSNLVFAFSRHFAGAVTGNTFARRASPPRPNPMNQRPANKLPEVSLPVSLQDAICHSDRDCHAKENR
;
A
#
# COMPACT_ATOMS: atom_id res chain seq x y z
N MET A 1 8.83 -27.17 -48.87
CA MET A 1 8.57 -26.79 -50.28
C MET A 1 9.02 -25.36 -50.48
N HIS A 2 9.79 -25.13 -51.55
CA HIS A 2 10.66 -23.97 -51.79
C HIS A 2 9.93 -22.65 -52.07
N TYR A 3 10.52 -21.55 -51.57
CA TYR A 3 10.47 -20.22 -52.18
C TYR A 3 11.90 -19.83 -52.62
N PRO A 4 12.11 -19.24 -53.81
CA PRO A 4 13.44 -18.88 -54.29
C PRO A 4 13.86 -17.46 -53.90
N THR A 5 15.18 -17.30 -53.89
CA THR A 5 16.03 -16.17 -53.54
C THR A 5 16.29 -15.20 -54.72
N ARG A 6 16.92 -14.05 -54.39
CA ARG A 6 17.92 -13.21 -55.14
C ARG A 6 17.54 -11.71 -55.11
N PHE A 7 18.37 -10.70 -54.87
CA PHE A 7 19.79 -10.51 -54.50
C PHE A 7 19.95 -9.01 -54.12
N LEU A 8 20.95 -8.69 -53.29
CA LEU A 8 21.43 -7.34 -52.90
C LEU A 8 22.21 -6.64 -54.04
N PRO A 9 22.56 -5.35 -53.87
CA PRO A 9 23.95 -5.06 -53.48
C PRO A 9 24.14 -3.96 -52.38
N ARG A 10 25.35 -3.98 -51.83
CA ARG A 10 25.93 -3.21 -50.69
C ARG A 10 26.42 -1.80 -51.05
N SER A 11 26.56 -0.92 -50.06
CA SER A 11 27.80 -0.15 -49.74
C SER A 11 27.70 0.58 -48.38
N SER A 12 28.62 0.25 -47.44
CA SER A 12 29.60 1.10 -46.69
C SER A 12 29.01 2.01 -45.59
N VAL A 13 29.09 1.67 -44.29
CA VAL A 13 30.22 1.73 -43.32
C VAL A 13 30.70 3.15 -42.99
N GLU A 14 30.46 3.59 -41.76
CA GLU A 14 31.45 4.33 -40.94
C GLU A 14 31.16 4.12 -39.43
N ARG A 15 32.23 3.81 -38.68
CA ARG A 15 32.25 3.56 -37.23
C ARG A 15 32.79 4.82 -36.56
N PHE A 16 32.17 5.27 -35.47
CA PHE A 16 32.79 6.19 -34.53
C PHE A 16 33.08 5.48 -33.20
N THR A 17 34.37 5.36 -32.92
CA THR A 17 34.99 4.96 -31.66
C THR A 17 35.05 6.20 -30.77
N CYS A 18 34.69 6.09 -29.48
CA CYS A 18 35.05 7.08 -28.47
C CYS A 18 35.92 6.42 -27.40
N ALA A 19 37.10 6.98 -27.21
CA ALA A 19 38.19 6.46 -26.40
C ALA A 19 38.11 6.98 -24.96
N PHE A 20 38.45 6.10 -24.03
CA PHE A 20 38.87 6.40 -22.66
C PHE A 20 40.12 7.28 -22.67
N ILE A 21 40.13 8.35 -21.86
CA ILE A 21 41.35 9.05 -21.46
C ILE A 21 41.41 9.09 -19.93
N ILE A 22 42.47 8.48 -19.41
CA ILE A 22 42.95 8.57 -18.03
C ILE A 22 43.83 9.82 -17.95
N GLY A 23 43.61 10.67 -16.94
CA GLY A 23 44.46 11.81 -16.60
C GLY A 23 44.75 11.86 -15.11
N LEU A 24 45.93 11.37 -14.73
CA LEU A 24 46.57 11.58 -13.43
C LEU A 24 47.17 12.99 -13.36
N ALA A 25 46.93 13.72 -12.27
CA ALA A 25 47.76 14.85 -11.87
C ALA A 25 47.91 14.88 -10.34
N LEU A 26 49.14 14.63 -9.90
CA LEU A 26 49.68 14.86 -8.56
C LEU A 26 50.53 16.13 -8.62
N SER A 27 50.33 17.06 -7.69
CA SER A 27 51.42 17.83 -7.06
C SER A 27 50.93 18.47 -5.76
N ALA A 28 51.81 18.44 -4.76
CA ALA A 28 51.58 18.73 -3.35
C ALA A 28 52.38 19.97 -2.89
N CYS A 29 52.22 20.29 -1.59
CA CYS A 29 52.98 21.18 -0.67
C CYS A 29 52.22 22.47 -0.30
N GLY A 30 52.09 22.88 0.97
CA GLY A 30 52.58 22.37 2.27
C GLY A 30 51.70 23.00 3.39
N GLY A 31 51.49 22.34 4.54
CA GLY A 31 52.38 22.35 5.73
C GLY A 31 51.93 23.48 6.68
N GLY A 32 51.73 23.36 7.99
CA GLY A 32 51.92 22.33 9.00
C GLY A 32 51.81 23.03 10.37
N GLY A 33 51.58 22.29 11.47
CA GLY A 33 51.78 22.81 12.83
C GLY A 33 50.75 22.34 13.85
N GLY A 34 51.09 21.31 14.63
CA GLY A 34 50.34 20.90 15.83
C GLY A 34 50.85 21.57 17.11
N GLY A 35 50.10 21.40 18.21
CA GLY A 35 50.58 21.73 19.56
C GLY A 35 49.50 21.94 20.62
N ALA A 36 49.19 20.87 21.35
CA ALA A 36 48.97 20.73 22.80
C ALA A 36 48.00 21.63 23.63
N GLN A 37 47.15 20.89 24.35
CA GLN A 37 46.73 20.98 25.77
C GLN A 37 45.86 22.11 26.35
N GLU A 38 44.75 21.61 26.94
CA GLU A 38 44.11 21.94 28.22
C GLU A 38 43.61 23.36 28.54
N GLY A 39 42.32 23.40 28.89
CA GLY A 39 41.83 24.15 30.04
C GLY A 39 40.97 25.38 29.71
N ALA A 40 39.65 25.24 29.83
CA ALA A 40 38.84 26.09 30.73
C ALA A 40 37.34 25.84 30.50
N ALA A 41 36.66 25.65 31.62
CA ALA A 41 35.22 25.54 31.76
C ALA A 41 34.49 26.81 31.30
N ILE A 42 33.30 26.64 30.72
CA ILE A 42 32.28 27.70 30.64
C ILE A 42 30.91 27.06 30.93
N SER A 43 30.31 27.42 32.05
CA SER A 43 28.88 27.21 32.35
C SER A 43 28.05 28.44 31.91
N PRO A 44 26.72 28.37 31.98
CA PRO A 44 25.82 28.43 30.83
C PRO A 44 25.34 29.86 30.52
N VAL A 45 25.07 30.16 29.24
CA VAL A 45 24.35 31.38 28.86
C VAL A 45 22.88 31.05 28.66
N THR A 46 22.09 31.69 29.52
CA THR A 46 20.65 31.93 29.55
C THR A 46 19.90 31.83 28.23
N ALA A 47 18.80 31.06 28.26
CA ALA A 47 17.76 30.99 27.25
C ALA A 47 17.13 32.36 26.97
N ALA A 48 17.13 32.75 25.69
CA ALA A 48 16.28 33.82 25.18
C ALA A 48 14.96 33.21 24.69
N LYS A 49 13.85 33.71 25.23
CA LYS A 49 12.48 33.42 24.79
C LYS A 49 12.33 33.76 23.29
N THR A 50 11.94 32.77 22.50
CA THR A 50 11.33 32.98 21.17
C THR A 50 9.82 33.14 21.30
N PRO A 51 9.17 33.96 20.44
CA PRO A 51 7.76 34.27 20.55
C PRO A 51 6.89 33.10 20.10
N ASP A 52 5.80 32.92 20.85
CA ASP A 52 4.70 32.02 20.64
C ASP A 52 3.97 32.37 19.32
N THR A 53 4.05 31.50 18.32
CA THR A 53 3.16 31.50 17.16
C THR A 53 2.54 30.11 17.03
N THR A 54 1.56 29.84 17.89
CA THR A 54 0.58 28.78 17.68
C THR A 54 -0.26 29.14 16.44
N ALA A 55 0.12 28.61 15.28
CA ALA A 55 -0.85 28.33 14.23
C ALA A 55 -1.49 26.99 14.61
N ASP A 56 -2.76 27.03 15.00
CA ASP A 56 -3.58 25.85 15.24
C ASP A 56 -3.59 24.97 13.98
N VAL A 57 -2.81 23.90 14.00
CA VAL A 57 -2.98 22.76 13.12
C VAL A 57 -4.22 22.02 13.64
N PRO A 58 -5.27 21.76 12.85
CA PRO A 58 -6.44 21.06 13.35
C PRO A 58 -6.02 19.66 13.81
N SER A 59 -5.99 19.47 15.12
CA SER A 59 -5.72 18.19 15.74
C SER A 59 -6.96 17.30 15.60
N ASN A 60 -6.75 16.11 15.02
CA ASN A 60 -7.55 14.89 15.18
C ASN A 60 -8.82 14.74 14.31
N PRO A 61 -8.83 13.85 13.28
CA PRO A 61 -10.07 13.46 12.59
C PRO A 61 -10.89 12.38 13.33
N SER A 62 -10.38 11.79 14.42
CA SER A 62 -11.05 10.70 15.12
C SER A 62 -12.18 11.19 16.05
N GLN A 63 -13.27 11.68 15.45
CA GLN A 63 -14.59 11.71 16.10
C GLN A 63 -15.62 10.95 15.25
N ILE A 64 -15.90 9.73 15.68
CA ILE A 64 -17.03 8.90 15.28
C ILE A 64 -18.33 9.67 15.60
N ILE A 65 -19.03 10.06 14.52
CA ILE A 65 -20.46 10.41 14.41
C ILE A 65 -20.99 11.51 15.36
N ALA A 66 -21.35 12.64 14.75
CA ALA A 66 -22.71 13.14 14.89
C ALA A 66 -23.29 13.24 13.47
N ALA A 67 -24.47 12.64 13.24
CA ALA A 67 -25.33 13.09 12.16
C ALA A 67 -25.52 14.61 12.34
N PRO A 68 -25.59 15.42 11.25
CA PRO A 68 -25.88 16.83 11.41
C PRO A 68 -27.16 16.95 12.24
N ASP A 69 -27.07 17.66 13.37
CA ASP A 69 -28.27 18.07 14.07
C ASP A 69 -29.03 18.97 13.09
N PRO A 70 -30.22 18.57 12.61
CA PRO A 70 -30.99 19.37 11.66
C PRO A 70 -31.46 20.71 12.26
N SER A 71 -31.14 20.98 13.52
CA SER A 71 -31.40 22.25 14.21
C SER A 71 -30.21 23.19 14.35
N ASP A 72 -29.03 22.90 13.78
CA ASP A 72 -27.89 23.84 13.84
C ASP A 72 -28.12 25.06 12.93
N PRO A 73 -28.36 26.27 13.49
CA PRO A 73 -28.69 27.47 12.71
C PRO A 73 -27.53 27.96 11.81
N GLU A 74 -26.35 27.33 11.89
CA GLU A 74 -25.16 27.67 11.11
C GLU A 74 -25.02 26.91 9.77
N THR A 75 -25.85 25.91 9.45
CA THR A 75 -25.77 25.22 8.14
C THR A 75 -26.64 25.91 7.08
N ILE A 76 -26.10 26.13 5.88
CA ILE A 76 -26.88 26.55 4.71
C ILE A 76 -27.62 25.32 4.18
N ASN A 77 -28.93 25.30 4.39
CA ASN A 77 -29.82 24.18 4.08
C ASN A 77 -30.64 24.39 2.81
N ASP A 78 -30.51 25.54 2.16
CA ASP A 78 -31.11 25.79 0.86
C ASP A 78 -30.07 25.56 -0.26
N SER A 79 -30.57 25.24 -1.44
CA SER A 79 -29.76 25.02 -2.64
C SER A 79 -29.21 26.32 -3.25
N SER A 80 -29.05 27.38 -2.44
CA SER A 80 -28.57 28.69 -2.89
C SER A 80 -27.07 28.87 -2.73
N ALA A 81 -26.40 28.04 -1.92
CA ALA A 81 -24.97 28.12 -1.70
C ALA A 81 -24.17 27.82 -2.96
N LYS A 82 -23.06 28.56 -3.17
CA LYS A 82 -22.11 28.23 -4.22
C LYS A 82 -21.26 27.06 -3.74
N LEU A 83 -21.20 26.00 -4.52
CA LEU A 83 -20.25 24.90 -4.34
C LEU A 83 -19.44 24.76 -5.61
N LEU A 84 -18.17 24.41 -5.48
CA LEU A 84 -17.26 24.26 -6.62
C LEU A 84 -16.89 22.79 -6.79
N ILE A 85 -16.84 22.30 -8.02
CA ILE A 85 -16.10 21.10 -8.37
C ILE A 85 -14.61 21.52 -8.35
N SER A 86 -13.83 20.93 -7.46
CA SER A 86 -12.44 21.32 -7.21
C SER A 86 -11.42 20.38 -7.82
N GLU A 87 -11.71 19.07 -7.86
CA GLU A 87 -10.78 18.04 -8.32
C GLU A 87 -11.50 16.88 -9.00
N ILE A 88 -10.86 16.28 -10.01
CA ILE A 88 -11.41 15.14 -10.77
C ILE A 88 -10.31 14.11 -11.02
N GLY A 89 -10.52 12.89 -10.54
CA GLY A 89 -9.60 11.76 -10.73
C GLY A 89 -9.76 11.05 -12.09
N PRO A 90 -8.72 10.36 -12.58
CA PRO A 90 -8.77 9.54 -13.80
C PRO A 90 -9.46 8.20 -13.59
N ASN A 91 -10.05 7.70 -14.68
CA ASN A 91 -10.55 6.34 -14.76
C ASN A 91 -10.18 5.73 -16.10
N TYR A 92 -10.11 4.41 -16.10
CA TYR A 92 -9.80 3.59 -17.25
C TYR A 92 -10.69 2.32 -17.32
N TYR A 93 -10.93 1.62 -16.21
CA TYR A 93 -11.83 0.45 -16.22
C TYR A 93 -13.25 0.83 -15.83
N VAL A 94 -14.21 0.15 -16.44
CA VAL A 94 -15.65 0.33 -16.16
C VAL A 94 -16.04 0.07 -14.70
N ASN A 95 -15.21 -0.65 -13.94
CA ASN A 95 -15.39 -0.93 -12.53
C ASN A 95 -14.48 -0.06 -11.63
N ASP A 96 -13.89 1.01 -12.16
CA ASP A 96 -13.21 2.01 -11.33
C ASP A 96 -14.24 2.78 -10.50
N VAL A 97 -13.86 3.10 -9.27
CA VAL A 97 -14.62 4.00 -8.40
C VAL A 97 -14.28 5.44 -8.79
N ALA A 98 -14.92 5.91 -9.87
CA ALA A 98 -14.75 7.27 -10.37
C ALA A 98 -15.13 8.30 -9.31
N TRP A 99 -14.25 9.26 -9.06
CA TRP A 99 -14.43 10.25 -8.00
C TRP A 99 -14.08 11.67 -8.45
N PHE A 100 -14.82 12.62 -7.92
CA PHE A 100 -14.54 14.04 -8.00
C PHE A 100 -14.73 14.69 -6.63
N GLU A 101 -14.29 15.92 -6.47
CA GLU A 101 -14.36 16.64 -5.21
C GLU A 101 -15.22 17.89 -5.32
N LEU A 102 -15.99 18.14 -4.28
CA LEU A 102 -16.67 19.40 -4.05
C LEU A 102 -15.95 20.21 -2.96
N TYR A 103 -15.77 21.50 -3.22
CA TYR A 103 -15.29 22.48 -2.26
C TYR A 103 -16.41 23.46 -1.87
N ASN A 104 -16.47 23.77 -0.57
CA ASN A 104 -17.38 24.77 -0.03
C ASN A 104 -16.63 26.11 0.21
N PRO A 105 -16.80 27.13 -0.64
CA PRO A 105 -16.21 28.44 -0.45
C PRO A 105 -16.89 29.29 0.63
N GLU A 106 -18.03 28.87 1.17
CA GLU A 106 -18.76 29.64 2.17
C GLU A 106 -18.04 29.63 3.53
N ASP A 107 -18.32 30.64 4.36
CA ASP A 107 -17.84 30.70 5.75
C ASP A 107 -18.69 29.85 6.71
N ARG A 108 -19.64 29.08 6.15
CA ARG A 108 -20.60 28.24 6.87
C ARG A 108 -20.67 26.87 6.21
N ALA A 109 -21.07 25.86 6.97
CA ALA A 109 -21.30 24.53 6.42
C ALA A 109 -22.45 24.53 5.40
N VAL A 110 -22.36 23.74 4.34
CA VAL A 110 -23.38 23.63 3.28
C VAL A 110 -23.92 22.20 3.21
N SER A 111 -25.24 22.06 3.25
CA SER A 111 -25.91 20.79 3.04
C SER A 111 -26.03 20.47 1.54
N LEU A 112 -25.76 19.22 1.15
CA LEU A 112 -26.00 18.72 -0.21
C LEU A 112 -27.48 18.44 -0.50
N SER A 113 -28.38 18.68 0.45
CA SER A 113 -29.81 18.52 0.22
C SER A 113 -30.30 19.42 -0.93
N GLY A 114 -30.98 18.83 -1.90
CA GLY A 114 -31.48 19.55 -3.09
C GLY A 114 -30.46 19.78 -4.20
N TYR A 115 -29.23 19.30 -4.03
CA TYR A 115 -28.24 19.22 -5.11
C TYR A 115 -28.35 17.87 -5.83
N THR A 116 -28.12 17.87 -7.13
CA THR A 116 -27.96 16.67 -7.95
C THR A 116 -26.71 16.80 -8.82
N LEU A 117 -26.15 15.67 -9.23
CA LEU A 117 -25.07 15.63 -10.21
C LEU A 117 -25.65 15.22 -11.56
N ARG A 118 -25.33 15.93 -12.64
CA ARG A 118 -25.47 15.41 -14.00
C ARG A 118 -24.08 15.07 -14.54
N SER A 119 -23.89 13.83 -14.99
CA SER A 119 -22.58 13.33 -15.40
C SER A 119 -22.66 12.35 -16.57
N SER A 120 -21.56 12.24 -17.33
CA SER A 120 -21.29 11.02 -18.10
C SER A 120 -21.28 9.79 -17.17
N HIS A 121 -21.59 8.62 -17.69
CA HIS A 121 -21.87 7.45 -16.86
C HIS A 121 -21.47 6.14 -17.50
N VAL A 122 -21.39 5.09 -16.69
CA VAL A 122 -21.26 3.71 -17.12
C VAL A 122 -22.45 2.89 -16.63
N ASP A 123 -22.95 1.99 -17.47
CA ASP A 123 -23.89 0.93 -17.09
C ASP A 123 -23.09 -0.27 -16.59
N LEU A 124 -23.12 -0.53 -15.28
CA LEU A 124 -22.36 -1.63 -14.68
C LEU A 124 -22.86 -3.01 -15.13
N SER A 125 -24.12 -3.12 -15.58
CA SER A 125 -24.67 -4.39 -16.06
C SER A 125 -24.26 -4.71 -17.50
N ALA A 126 -24.11 -3.67 -18.33
CA ALA A 126 -23.76 -3.81 -19.74
C ALA A 126 -22.25 -3.58 -20.00
N ASN A 127 -21.52 -3.04 -19.02
CA ASN A 127 -20.15 -2.56 -19.16
C ASN A 127 -19.99 -1.61 -20.36
N THR A 128 -20.90 -0.64 -20.47
CA THR A 128 -20.92 0.37 -21.54
C THR A 128 -20.91 1.78 -20.97
N MET A 129 -20.04 2.63 -21.53
CA MET A 129 -19.93 4.04 -21.15
C MET A 129 -20.75 4.93 -22.09
N SER A 130 -21.31 6.01 -21.55
CA SER A 130 -21.97 7.08 -22.29
C SER A 130 -21.46 8.45 -21.86
N LEU A 131 -21.13 9.30 -22.83
CA LEU A 131 -20.82 10.71 -22.58
C LEU A 131 -22.08 11.58 -22.46
N ALA A 132 -23.27 11.03 -22.70
CA ALA A 132 -24.52 11.74 -22.50
C ALA A 132 -24.79 11.91 -20.99
N PRO A 133 -25.05 13.15 -20.51
CA PRO A 133 -25.30 13.37 -19.09
C PRO A 133 -26.55 12.65 -18.57
N MET A 134 -26.41 11.99 -17.43
CA MET A 134 -27.48 11.39 -16.63
C MET A 134 -27.50 12.03 -15.24
N THR A 135 -28.67 12.15 -14.63
CA THR A 135 -28.82 12.71 -13.28
C THR A 135 -28.63 11.63 -12.20
N PHE A 136 -27.87 11.99 -11.17
CA PHE A 136 -27.60 11.23 -9.96
C PHE A 136 -28.00 12.07 -8.75
N ASN A 137 -28.75 11.46 -7.83
CA ASN A 137 -29.10 12.11 -6.58
C ASN A 137 -27.87 12.13 -5.66
N LEU A 138 -27.60 13.28 -5.05
CA LEU A 138 -26.60 13.36 -3.99
C LEU A 138 -27.26 13.00 -2.65
N PRO A 139 -26.56 12.26 -1.76
CA PRO A 139 -27.08 11.93 -0.45
C PRO A 139 -27.12 13.17 0.44
N THR A 140 -27.90 13.12 1.51
CA THR A 140 -27.82 14.13 2.57
C THR A 140 -26.44 14.02 3.24
N ALA A 141 -25.57 14.99 2.94
CA ALA A 141 -24.26 15.17 3.54
C ALA A 141 -23.99 16.66 3.69
N THR A 142 -23.03 17.02 4.55
CA THR A 142 -22.68 18.40 4.83
C THR A 142 -21.20 18.62 4.55
N ILE A 143 -20.88 19.67 3.79
CA ILE A 143 -19.51 20.10 3.55
C ILE A 143 -19.18 21.22 4.55
N PRO A 144 -18.16 21.09 5.40
CA PRO A 144 -17.76 22.14 6.34
C PRO A 144 -17.43 23.47 5.62
N ALA A 145 -17.47 24.59 6.35
CA ALA A 145 -16.98 25.87 5.85
C ALA A 145 -15.52 25.74 5.38
N LYS A 146 -15.19 26.23 4.18
CA LYS A 146 -13.88 26.05 3.54
C LYS A 146 -13.44 24.58 3.43
N GLY A 147 -14.39 23.65 3.52
CA GLY A 147 -14.14 22.21 3.54
C GLY A 147 -14.32 21.55 2.17
N TYR A 148 -13.98 20.27 2.14
CA TYR A 148 -14.00 19.43 0.95
C TYR A 148 -14.84 18.18 1.18
N LEU A 149 -15.43 17.65 0.12
CA LEU A 149 -16.14 16.37 0.13
C LEU A 149 -15.95 15.66 -1.20
N VAL A 150 -15.44 14.43 -1.14
CA VAL A 150 -15.31 13.56 -2.31
C VAL A 150 -16.65 12.90 -2.62
N ILE A 151 -17.03 12.92 -3.89
CA ILE A 151 -18.19 12.21 -4.42
C ILE A 151 -17.67 11.13 -5.37
N ALA A 152 -18.07 9.88 -5.15
CA ALA A 152 -17.59 8.74 -5.92
C ALA A 152 -18.73 7.85 -6.45
N GLY A 153 -18.47 7.09 -7.51
CA GLY A 153 -19.41 6.09 -8.03
C GLY A 153 -19.57 4.92 -7.06
N ARG A 154 -20.81 4.52 -6.76
CA ARG A 154 -21.11 3.33 -5.95
C ARG A 154 -21.00 2.06 -6.82
N VAL A 155 -19.76 1.65 -7.07
CA VAL A 155 -19.45 0.40 -7.81
C VAL A 155 -19.55 -0.82 -6.89
N TYR A 156 -19.18 -0.66 -5.63
CA TYR A 156 -19.17 -1.71 -4.63
C TYR A 156 -19.98 -1.30 -3.40
N ASP A 157 -20.65 -2.25 -2.76
CA ASP A 157 -21.65 -1.99 -1.71
C ASP A 157 -21.09 -1.98 -0.28
N ASN A 158 -19.90 -2.56 -0.03
CA ASN A 158 -19.17 -2.39 1.23
C ASN A 158 -18.40 -1.07 1.32
N LEU A 159 -18.37 -0.27 0.24
CA LEU A 159 -17.90 1.11 0.32
C LEU A 159 -18.97 1.99 0.99
N LYS A 160 -18.66 2.50 2.19
CA LYS A 160 -19.61 3.25 3.01
C LYS A 160 -19.32 4.74 2.96
N ASN A 161 -20.40 5.53 2.93
CA ASN A 161 -20.33 6.98 3.04
C ASN A 161 -19.73 7.38 4.40
N ASN A 162 -18.96 8.45 4.42
CA ASN A 162 -18.46 9.08 5.63
C ASN A 162 -18.44 10.61 5.44
N ARG A 163 -17.74 11.34 6.32
CA ARG A 163 -17.69 12.82 6.31
C ARG A 163 -16.80 13.40 5.20
N GLN A 164 -15.91 12.60 4.61
CA GLN A 164 -14.95 13.01 3.58
C GLN A 164 -15.25 12.43 2.20
N ILE A 165 -16.02 11.33 2.13
CA ILE A 165 -16.42 10.69 0.87
C ILE A 165 -17.85 10.14 0.93
N VAL A 166 -18.61 10.32 -0.15
CA VAL A 166 -19.92 9.69 -0.34
C VAL A 166 -20.01 8.99 -1.70
N TYR A 167 -20.76 7.89 -1.76
CA TYR A 167 -20.90 7.06 -2.95
C TYR A 167 -22.31 7.14 -3.54
N ILE A 168 -22.40 7.39 -4.85
CA ILE A 168 -23.66 7.62 -5.57
C ILE A 168 -23.84 6.66 -6.76
N ALA A 169 -25.09 6.29 -7.02
CA ALA A 169 -25.52 5.52 -8.18
C ALA A 169 -26.96 5.91 -8.53
N ASN A 170 -27.37 5.60 -9.75
CA ASN A 170 -28.76 5.61 -10.19
C ASN A 170 -29.07 4.23 -10.75
N ASP A 171 -29.68 3.38 -9.93
CA ASP A 171 -29.84 1.94 -10.18
C ASP A 171 -28.50 1.28 -10.53
N ARG A 172 -28.33 0.86 -11.79
CA ARG A 172 -27.14 0.20 -12.33
C ARG A 172 -26.11 1.17 -12.94
N TYR A 173 -26.42 2.45 -12.95
CA TYR A 173 -25.58 3.49 -13.53
C TYR A 173 -24.76 4.18 -12.44
N VAL A 174 -23.49 4.46 -12.73
CA VAL A 174 -22.62 5.27 -11.88
C VAL A 174 -21.96 6.39 -12.69
N PRO A 175 -21.65 7.55 -12.08
CA PRO A 175 -20.86 8.59 -12.73
C PRO A 175 -19.53 8.01 -13.21
N PHE A 176 -19.14 8.35 -14.44
CA PHE A 176 -17.92 7.81 -15.04
C PHE A 176 -17.43 8.68 -16.19
N TRP A 177 -16.11 8.76 -16.37
CA TRP A 177 -15.45 9.46 -17.46
C TRP A 177 -14.08 8.85 -17.69
N THR A 178 -13.51 9.09 -18.87
CA THR A 178 -12.14 8.66 -19.22
C THR A 178 -11.32 9.90 -19.62
N ALA A 179 -10.68 9.88 -20.78
CA ALA A 179 -10.09 11.07 -21.39
C ALA A 179 -11.13 12.14 -21.77
N SER A 180 -12.41 11.82 -21.72
CA SER A 180 -13.52 12.72 -22.00
C SER A 180 -14.68 12.44 -21.06
N GLY A 181 -15.45 13.48 -20.75
CA GLY A 181 -16.53 13.43 -19.77
C GLY A 181 -17.06 14.83 -19.43
N SER A 182 -18.04 14.87 -18.55
CA SER A 182 -18.57 16.11 -18.00
C SER A 182 -19.18 15.88 -16.64
N LEU A 183 -19.05 16.87 -15.76
CA LEU A 183 -19.70 16.92 -14.45
C LEU A 183 -20.43 18.25 -14.33
N GLU A 184 -21.67 18.20 -13.86
CA GLU A 184 -22.52 19.37 -13.67
C GLU A 184 -23.21 19.24 -12.31
N LEU A 185 -22.87 20.14 -11.39
CA LEU A 185 -23.59 20.27 -10.13
C LEU A 185 -24.84 21.12 -10.38
N VAL A 186 -26.01 20.62 -9.99
CA VAL A 186 -27.30 21.28 -10.22
C VAL A 186 -28.07 21.44 -8.93
N ALA A 187 -28.63 22.63 -8.75
CA ALA A 187 -29.49 22.92 -7.61
C ALA A 187 -30.61 23.89 -8.04
N GLY A 188 -31.84 23.66 -7.56
CA GLY A 188 -33.00 24.46 -7.98
C GLY A 188 -33.27 24.48 -9.50
N GLY A 189 -32.85 23.43 -10.22
CA GLY A 189 -32.98 23.32 -11.68
C GLY A 189 -32.00 24.19 -12.48
N LYS A 190 -30.96 24.73 -11.83
CA LYS A 190 -29.91 25.54 -12.46
C LYS A 190 -28.54 24.93 -12.23
N THR A 191 -27.63 25.16 -13.17
CA THR A 191 -26.20 24.83 -13.00
C THR A 191 -25.62 25.68 -11.87
N VAL A 192 -24.96 25.01 -10.91
CA VAL A 192 -24.19 25.62 -9.82
C VAL A 192 -22.72 25.70 -10.20
N ASP A 193 -22.17 24.60 -10.72
CA ASP A 193 -20.83 24.52 -11.30
C ASP A 193 -20.84 23.46 -12.42
N PHE A 194 -19.97 23.63 -13.40
CA PHE A 194 -19.89 22.76 -14.56
C PHE A 194 -18.46 22.64 -15.06
N ILE A 195 -18.13 21.44 -15.52
CA ILE A 195 -16.90 21.16 -16.26
C ILE A 195 -17.18 20.16 -17.37
N ARG A 196 -16.57 20.39 -18.53
CA ARG A 196 -16.48 19.41 -19.60
C ARG A 196 -15.03 19.26 -20.06
N LEU A 197 -14.63 18.02 -20.29
CA LEU A 197 -13.27 17.66 -20.67
C LEU A 197 -13.22 16.88 -21.99
N GLY A 198 -12.11 17.04 -22.68
CA GLY A 198 -11.77 16.33 -23.91
C GLY A 198 -12.79 16.50 -25.02
N ALA A 199 -13.31 15.38 -25.54
CA ALA A 199 -14.25 15.37 -26.67
C ALA A 199 -15.72 15.46 -26.26
N SER A 200 -16.03 15.67 -24.97
CA SER A 200 -17.42 15.77 -24.52
C SER A 200 -18.14 16.97 -25.15
N THR A 201 -19.37 16.73 -25.62
CA THR A 201 -20.26 17.76 -26.19
C THR A 201 -21.38 18.15 -25.23
N ALA A 202 -21.33 17.67 -23.97
CA ALA A 202 -22.29 18.02 -22.94
C ALA A 202 -22.37 19.55 -22.76
N ALA A 203 -23.59 20.04 -22.53
CA ALA A 203 -23.87 21.44 -22.27
C ALA A 203 -24.51 21.58 -20.88
N PRO A 204 -24.16 22.63 -20.12
CA PRO A 204 -24.84 22.93 -18.86
C PRO A 204 -26.30 23.32 -19.11
N LEU A 205 -27.15 23.17 -18.09
CA LEU A 205 -28.53 23.66 -18.09
C LEU A 205 -28.60 25.17 -18.32
N ASN A 206 -27.63 25.91 -17.80
CA ASN A 206 -27.48 27.35 -18.01
C ASN A 206 -26.32 27.60 -18.98
N ALA A 207 -26.60 28.12 -20.18
CA ALA A 207 -25.57 28.33 -21.20
C ALA A 207 -24.43 29.28 -20.77
N SER A 208 -24.64 30.13 -19.76
CA SER A 208 -23.61 31.00 -19.19
C SER A 208 -22.64 30.29 -18.25
N ALA A 209 -22.97 29.09 -17.76
CA ALA A 209 -22.16 28.33 -16.81
C ALA A 209 -20.99 27.58 -17.47
N TRP A 210 -20.73 27.81 -18.77
CA TRP A 210 -19.48 27.41 -19.41
C TRP A 210 -19.17 28.25 -20.64
N GLY A 211 -17.98 28.84 -20.66
CA GLY A 211 -17.43 29.61 -21.77
C GLY A 211 -16.23 28.94 -22.43
N GLY A 212 -16.23 28.92 -23.77
CA GLY A 212 -15.05 28.57 -24.56
C GLY A 212 -14.79 27.06 -24.69
N ALA A 213 -13.51 26.72 -24.81
CA ALA A 213 -13.04 25.37 -25.10
C ALA A 213 -13.27 24.40 -23.93
N ASN A 214 -13.15 23.11 -24.20
CA ASN A 214 -13.15 22.07 -23.17
C ASN A 214 -11.83 22.10 -22.39
N VAL A 215 -11.87 21.63 -21.15
CA VAL A 215 -10.64 21.28 -20.43
C VAL A 215 -9.90 20.19 -21.21
N ALA A 216 -8.57 20.24 -21.17
CA ALA A 216 -7.72 19.24 -21.82
C ALA A 216 -8.09 17.81 -21.38
N ASN A 217 -7.78 16.84 -22.23
CA ASN A 217 -8.09 15.43 -21.97
C ASN A 217 -7.42 14.97 -20.66
N LEU A 218 -8.17 14.28 -19.83
CA LEU A 218 -7.66 13.68 -18.62
C LEU A 218 -6.88 12.38 -18.98
N PRO A 219 -5.71 12.10 -18.37
CA PRO A 219 -4.99 10.86 -18.65
C PRO A 219 -5.84 9.63 -18.37
N SER A 220 -5.87 8.68 -19.31
CA SER A 220 -6.70 7.47 -19.22
C SER A 220 -5.87 6.28 -19.66
N GLY A 221 -5.34 5.55 -18.70
CA GLY A 221 -4.45 4.43 -18.94
C GLY A 221 -4.24 3.57 -17.70
N VAL A 222 -3.64 2.40 -17.91
CA VAL A 222 -3.42 1.40 -16.87
C VAL A 222 -2.51 1.85 -15.72
N ASN A 223 -1.71 2.89 -15.96
CA ASN A 223 -0.73 3.47 -15.04
C ASN A 223 -0.96 4.98 -14.81
N GLU A 224 -2.15 5.49 -15.16
CA GLU A 224 -2.45 6.93 -15.11
C GLU A 224 -3.16 7.37 -13.83
N TYR A 225 -3.38 6.44 -12.89
CA TYR A 225 -4.01 6.74 -11.60
C TYR A 225 -3.18 7.70 -10.74
N GLY A 226 -3.81 8.28 -9.73
CA GLY A 226 -3.18 9.23 -8.80
C GLY A 226 -2.83 10.58 -9.42
N ARG A 227 -3.18 10.82 -10.70
CA ARG A 227 -3.22 12.14 -11.32
C ARG A 227 -4.59 12.78 -11.09
N ALA A 228 -4.75 14.05 -11.40
CA ALA A 228 -6.05 14.70 -11.41
C ALA A 228 -6.05 15.96 -12.27
N ILE A 229 -7.24 16.47 -12.60
CA ILE A 229 -7.40 17.86 -13.02
C ILE A 229 -8.04 18.62 -11.87
N VAL A 230 -7.42 19.73 -11.49
CA VAL A 230 -7.76 20.51 -10.29
C VAL A 230 -7.98 21.98 -10.60
N ARG A 231 -8.82 22.63 -9.81
CA ARG A 231 -8.69 24.06 -9.51
C ARG A 231 -7.64 24.19 -8.40
N LEU A 232 -6.58 24.95 -8.64
CA LEU A 232 -5.45 25.05 -7.70
C LEU A 232 -5.77 25.97 -6.53
N ALA A 233 -5.31 25.58 -5.34
CA ALA A 233 -5.48 26.40 -4.14
C ALA A 233 -4.65 27.69 -4.19
N SER A 234 -3.47 27.66 -4.84
CA SER A 234 -2.64 28.85 -5.12
C SER A 234 -3.34 29.87 -6.03
N GLY A 235 -4.26 29.40 -6.89
CA GLY A 235 -5.16 30.22 -7.70
C GLY A 235 -6.46 30.61 -7.00
N ALA A 236 -6.56 30.42 -5.68
CA ALA A 236 -7.76 30.65 -4.87
C ALA A 236 -9.01 29.93 -5.41
N LEU A 237 -8.83 28.75 -6.02
CA LEU A 237 -9.92 27.95 -6.60
C LEU A 237 -10.79 28.76 -7.57
N ALA A 238 -10.16 29.61 -8.38
CA ALA A 238 -10.83 30.53 -9.30
C ALA A 238 -11.90 29.83 -10.15
N ASP A 239 -13.00 30.56 -10.39
CA ASP A 239 -14.14 30.08 -11.17
C ASP A 239 -14.61 31.13 -12.17
N SER A 240 -14.07 31.01 -13.39
CA SER A 240 -14.39 31.81 -14.56
C SER A 240 -15.32 31.09 -15.54
N ASP A 241 -15.95 29.99 -15.11
CA ASP A 241 -16.76 29.11 -15.93
C ASP A 241 -16.02 28.65 -17.20
N SER A 242 -14.71 28.37 -17.11
CA SER A 242 -13.92 28.07 -18.31
C SER A 242 -12.74 27.12 -18.07
N ALA A 243 -12.18 26.60 -19.16
CA ALA A 243 -11.01 25.73 -19.09
C ALA A 243 -9.76 26.37 -18.47
N ARG A 244 -9.75 27.69 -18.24
CA ARG A 244 -8.62 28.42 -17.64
C ARG A 244 -8.45 28.14 -16.15
N ASP A 245 -9.50 27.67 -15.49
CA ASP A 245 -9.49 27.43 -14.05
C ASP A 245 -8.81 26.12 -13.67
N TRP A 246 -8.54 25.27 -14.67
CA TRP A 246 -8.21 23.87 -14.49
C TRP A 246 -6.77 23.56 -14.90
N SER A 247 -6.06 22.83 -14.05
CA SER A 247 -4.69 22.38 -14.29
C SER A 247 -4.59 20.87 -14.13
N LEU A 248 -3.82 20.22 -15.00
CA LEU A 248 -3.48 18.80 -14.86
C LEU A 248 -2.32 18.66 -13.86
N VAL A 249 -2.54 17.92 -12.78
CA VAL A 249 -1.53 17.63 -11.76
C VAL A 249 -1.08 16.18 -11.80
N ASN A 250 0.18 15.96 -11.44
CA ASN A 250 0.75 14.62 -11.37
C ASN A 250 0.31 13.88 -10.11
N PHE A 251 -0.13 14.58 -9.06
CA PHE A 251 -0.51 13.99 -7.77
C PHE A 251 -1.86 14.59 -7.36
N ALA A 252 -2.84 13.71 -7.15
CA ALA A 252 -4.18 14.08 -6.68
C ALA A 252 -4.20 14.32 -5.17
N THR A 253 -5.09 15.17 -4.69
CA THR A 253 -5.16 15.60 -3.28
C THR A 253 -6.58 15.48 -2.70
N PRO A 254 -7.18 14.27 -2.73
CA PRO A 254 -8.60 14.09 -2.41
C PRO A 254 -8.93 14.46 -0.96
N ALA A 255 -10.12 15.01 -0.77
CA ALA A 255 -10.68 15.43 0.52
C ALA A 255 -9.85 16.50 1.25
N GLY A 256 -9.06 17.28 0.52
CA GLY A 256 -8.13 18.25 1.08
C GLY A 256 -7.78 19.38 0.12
N MET A 257 -6.79 20.18 0.52
CA MET A 257 -6.37 21.34 -0.27
C MET A 257 -5.66 20.90 -1.55
N ASN A 258 -6.04 21.43 -2.71
CA ASN A 258 -5.32 21.26 -3.98
C ASN A 258 -4.02 22.07 -4.00
N ASP A 259 -3.06 21.67 -3.17
CA ASP A 259 -1.81 22.36 -2.84
C ASP A 259 -0.57 21.81 -3.57
N VAL A 260 -0.73 20.75 -4.37
CA VAL A 260 0.34 20.21 -5.20
C VAL A 260 0.29 20.79 -6.61
N GLU A 261 1.34 21.54 -6.97
CA GLU A 261 1.43 22.22 -8.26
C GLU A 261 1.63 21.25 -9.45
N PRO A 262 1.24 21.65 -10.68
CA PRO A 262 1.49 20.88 -11.90
C PRO A 262 2.98 20.63 -12.13
N GLY A 263 3.33 19.42 -12.57
CA GLY A 263 4.69 19.11 -13.02
C GLY A 263 5.74 18.98 -11.91
N VAL A 264 5.34 18.92 -10.63
CA VAL A 264 6.26 18.66 -9.51
C VAL A 264 7.00 17.33 -9.68
N ILE A 265 8.21 17.29 -9.11
CA ILE A 265 9.16 16.18 -9.20
C ILE A 265 9.00 15.27 -7.98
N ASP A 266 9.12 13.97 -8.22
CA ASP A 266 9.34 12.93 -7.22
C ASP A 266 10.71 12.32 -7.56
N SER A 267 11.74 12.76 -6.83
CA SER A 267 13.14 12.50 -7.18
C SER A 267 13.62 11.09 -6.80
N ASP A 268 13.05 10.51 -5.76
CA ASP A 268 13.37 9.19 -5.20
C ASP A 268 12.39 8.09 -5.64
N ARG A 269 11.31 8.47 -6.33
CA ARG A 269 10.31 7.63 -7.00
C ARG A 269 9.47 6.80 -6.03
N ASP A 270 9.14 7.38 -4.89
CA ASP A 270 8.27 6.71 -3.91
C ASP A 270 6.78 7.04 -4.07
N GLY A 271 6.42 7.91 -5.01
CA GLY A 271 5.04 8.33 -5.24
C GLY A 271 4.63 9.57 -4.45
N ILE A 272 5.56 10.24 -3.77
CA ILE A 272 5.33 11.47 -3.01
C ILE A 272 6.15 12.60 -3.63
N PRO A 273 5.55 13.76 -3.98
CA PRO A 273 6.28 14.85 -4.60
C PRO A 273 7.28 15.49 -3.61
N ASP A 274 8.47 15.84 -4.10
CA ASP A 274 9.53 16.49 -3.31
C ASP A 274 9.03 17.76 -2.59
N SER A 275 8.10 18.49 -3.23
CA SER A 275 7.50 19.70 -2.66
C SER A 275 6.69 19.42 -1.40
N ALA A 276 6.04 18.27 -1.28
CA ALA A 276 5.30 17.88 -0.08
C ALA A 276 6.22 17.36 1.04
N LYS A 277 7.43 16.90 0.68
CA LYS A 277 8.46 16.48 1.63
C LYS A 277 9.35 17.63 2.11
N ALA A 278 9.10 18.86 1.67
CA ALA A 278 9.87 20.03 2.07
C ALA A 278 9.26 20.66 3.33
N GLN A 279 10.09 21.32 4.15
CA GLN A 279 9.60 22.07 5.31
C GLN A 279 8.61 23.16 4.86
N GLY A 280 7.40 23.15 5.43
CA GLY A 280 6.32 24.07 5.06
C GLY A 280 5.56 23.69 3.78
N GLY A 281 5.96 22.61 3.11
CA GLY A 281 5.18 21.97 2.06
C GLY A 281 4.08 21.09 2.64
N THR A 282 3.03 20.86 1.86
CA THR A 282 1.89 20.03 2.26
C THR A 282 1.43 19.14 1.10
N TYR A 283 0.71 18.08 1.43
CA TYR A 283 -0.03 17.24 0.48
C TYR A 283 -1.47 17.11 0.96
N ALA A 284 -2.43 17.67 0.24
CA ALA A 284 -3.82 17.74 0.70
C ALA A 284 -3.95 18.41 2.09
N GLY A 285 -3.04 19.34 2.41
CA GLY A 285 -2.91 19.98 3.72
C GLY A 285 -2.20 19.15 4.81
N LEU A 286 -1.69 17.96 4.50
CA LEU A 286 -0.90 17.14 5.43
C LEU A 286 0.58 17.57 5.45
N ASP A 287 1.15 17.72 6.64
CA ASP A 287 2.58 18.02 6.84
C ASP A 287 3.40 16.72 6.89
N LEU A 288 3.81 16.23 5.72
CA LEU A 288 4.60 14.99 5.61
C LEU A 288 6.03 15.18 6.14
N TYR A 289 6.56 16.40 6.12
CA TYR A 289 7.87 16.71 6.69
C TYR A 289 7.88 16.51 8.20
N ALA A 290 6.83 16.96 8.90
CA ALA A 290 6.64 16.70 10.33
C ALA A 290 6.44 15.22 10.64
N MET A 291 5.87 14.44 9.72
CA MET A 291 5.77 12.99 9.85
C MET A 291 7.09 12.24 9.58
N GLY A 292 8.08 12.90 8.99
CA GLY A 292 9.43 12.37 8.82
C GLY A 292 9.94 12.27 7.38
N ALA A 293 9.09 12.54 6.37
CA ALA A 293 9.48 12.42 4.96
C ALA A 293 10.55 13.43 4.54
N ARG A 294 11.43 13.05 3.61
CA ARG A 294 12.53 13.92 3.13
C ARG A 294 12.75 13.74 1.63
N SER A 295 12.93 14.85 0.91
CA SER A 295 13.25 14.82 -0.53
C SER A 295 14.56 14.04 -0.79
N GLY A 296 14.55 13.14 -1.76
CA GLY A 296 15.70 12.30 -2.13
C GLY A 296 15.86 11.05 -1.24
N GLN A 297 14.92 10.80 -0.34
CA GLN A 297 14.81 9.60 0.47
C GLN A 297 13.49 8.90 0.13
N ARG A 298 13.55 7.61 -0.15
CA ARG A 298 12.32 6.82 -0.29
C ARG A 298 11.63 6.72 1.07
N ASP A 299 10.40 7.18 1.10
CA ASP A 299 9.51 7.19 2.25
C ASP A 299 8.33 6.24 1.99
N LEU A 300 8.01 5.43 2.99
CA LEU A 300 6.90 4.49 2.95
C LEU A 300 6.01 4.70 4.17
N PHE A 301 4.78 5.16 3.96
CA PHE A 301 3.84 5.41 5.03
C PHE A 301 2.91 4.21 5.25
N VAL A 302 2.74 3.80 6.51
CA VAL A 302 1.85 2.70 6.91
C VAL A 302 0.97 3.16 8.06
N GLU A 303 -0.35 3.17 7.86
CA GLU A 303 -1.34 3.42 8.92
C GLU A 303 -1.91 2.08 9.37
N ILE A 304 -1.84 1.80 10.67
CA ILE A 304 -2.21 0.53 11.27
C ILE A 304 -3.33 0.77 12.28
N ASP A 305 -4.52 0.29 11.91
CA ASP A 305 -5.63 0.13 12.83
C ASP A 305 -5.58 -1.26 13.47
N TYR A 306 -6.06 -1.38 14.71
CA TYR A 306 -6.01 -2.64 15.45
C TYR A 306 -7.29 -2.85 16.25
N MET A 307 -7.83 -4.08 16.21
CA MET A 307 -9.08 -4.39 16.91
C MET A 307 -8.89 -4.37 18.42
N SER A 308 -9.88 -3.81 19.12
CA SER A 308 -9.96 -3.86 20.58
C SER A 308 -10.06 -5.29 21.09
N SER A 309 -8.95 -5.86 21.56
CA SER A 309 -8.87 -7.22 22.10
C SER A 309 -7.84 -7.30 23.23
N THR A 310 -7.98 -8.32 24.08
CA THR A 310 -6.92 -8.72 25.03
C THR A 310 -5.95 -9.75 24.45
N ASP A 311 -6.25 -10.29 23.27
CA ASP A 311 -5.33 -11.19 22.55
C ASP A 311 -4.13 -10.39 22.04
N PRO A 312 -2.91 -10.69 22.49
CA PRO A 312 -1.73 -9.93 22.10
C PRO A 312 -1.38 -10.10 20.62
N GLY A 313 -1.84 -11.15 19.94
CA GLY A 313 -1.65 -11.33 18.49
C GLY A 313 -2.33 -10.25 17.65
N ILE A 314 -3.40 -9.64 18.18
CA ILE A 314 -4.22 -8.63 17.51
C ILE A 314 -3.76 -7.19 17.84
N THR A 315 -2.91 -7.02 18.85
CA THR A 315 -2.36 -5.70 19.22
C THR A 315 -0.91 -5.61 18.74
N PRO A 316 -0.58 -4.72 17.78
CA PRO A 316 0.77 -4.65 17.24
C PRO A 316 1.79 -4.28 18.32
N ARG A 317 2.89 -5.02 18.37
CA ARG A 317 4.01 -4.78 19.27
C ARG A 317 4.97 -3.76 18.68
N ARG A 318 5.38 -2.78 19.48
CA ARG A 318 6.41 -1.80 19.09
C ARG A 318 7.67 -2.47 18.55
N GLU A 319 8.09 -3.56 19.19
CA GLU A 319 9.28 -4.32 18.81
C GLU A 319 9.14 -4.96 17.43
N ALA A 320 7.93 -5.39 17.05
CA ALA A 320 7.65 -5.95 15.73
C ALA A 320 7.69 -4.88 14.64
N LEU A 321 7.08 -3.71 14.91
CA LEU A 321 7.12 -2.55 14.02
C LEU A 321 8.55 -2.03 13.82
N GLN A 322 9.37 -2.02 14.87
CA GLN A 322 10.79 -1.64 14.77
C GLN A 322 11.61 -2.60 13.91
N LYS A 323 11.31 -3.91 13.91
CA LYS A 323 11.96 -4.87 13.00
C LYS A 323 11.66 -4.56 11.54
N LEU A 324 10.42 -4.18 11.21
CA LEU A 324 10.06 -3.74 9.86
C LEU A 324 10.86 -2.48 9.47
N VAL A 325 10.86 -1.45 10.32
CA VAL A 325 11.61 -0.21 10.09
C VAL A 325 13.10 -0.50 9.86
N ALA A 326 13.71 -1.35 10.68
CA ALA A 326 15.12 -1.70 10.56
C ALA A 326 15.43 -2.42 9.22
N ALA A 327 14.59 -3.38 8.81
CA ALA A 327 14.81 -4.13 7.57
C ALA A 327 14.79 -3.23 6.32
N PHE A 328 13.90 -2.23 6.28
CA PHE A 328 13.85 -1.25 5.19
C PHE A 328 14.96 -0.20 5.27
N ALA A 329 15.36 0.20 6.49
CA ALA A 329 16.46 1.14 6.69
C ALA A 329 17.79 0.61 6.14
N GLU A 330 18.05 -0.70 6.22
CA GLU A 330 19.20 -1.35 5.58
C GLU A 330 19.24 -1.16 4.05
N LYS A 331 18.12 -0.77 3.46
CA LYS A 331 17.94 -0.52 2.02
C LYS A 331 17.70 0.95 1.70
N ASN A 332 18.01 1.85 2.63
CA ASN A 332 17.83 3.30 2.51
C ASN A 332 16.36 3.70 2.21
N VAL A 333 15.41 2.97 2.77
CA VAL A 333 13.99 3.31 2.75
C VAL A 333 13.55 3.65 4.17
N ALA A 334 12.98 4.84 4.37
CA ALA A 334 12.37 5.22 5.64
C ALA A 334 10.92 4.72 5.67
N VAL A 335 10.56 3.99 6.73
CA VAL A 335 9.18 3.55 6.96
C VAL A 335 8.60 4.38 8.10
N HIS A 336 7.50 5.07 7.82
CA HIS A 336 6.77 5.92 8.76
C HIS A 336 5.48 5.22 9.15
N ILE A 337 5.41 4.74 10.40
CA ILE A 337 4.29 3.93 10.89
C ILE A 337 3.41 4.77 11.80
N ASP A 338 2.09 4.63 11.63
CA ASP A 338 1.08 5.23 12.47
C ASP A 338 0.19 4.16 13.12
N THR A 339 0.20 4.11 14.44
CA THR A 339 -0.68 3.28 15.29
C THR A 339 -1.53 4.16 16.21
N GLY A 340 -1.51 5.47 15.95
CA GLY A 340 -2.02 6.52 16.81
C GLY A 340 -1.58 6.34 18.26
N ASN A 341 -2.55 6.29 19.16
CA ASN A 341 -2.29 6.37 20.59
C ASN A 341 -1.75 5.08 21.23
N LEU A 342 -1.57 4.00 20.47
CA LEU A 342 -1.16 2.69 21.03
C LEU A 342 0.18 2.76 21.76
N HIS A 343 1.11 3.55 21.22
CA HIS A 343 2.51 3.56 21.63
C HIS A 343 2.98 4.91 22.16
N GLY A 344 2.19 5.96 21.97
CA GLY A 344 2.35 7.28 22.57
C GLY A 344 1.09 8.12 22.32
N SER A 345 0.63 8.90 23.31
CA SER A 345 -0.66 9.62 23.26
C SER A 345 -0.62 10.98 22.57
N VAL A 346 0.53 11.34 22.01
CA VAL A 346 0.77 12.62 21.34
C VAL A 346 1.42 12.33 19.99
N PHE A 347 1.22 13.24 19.03
CA PHE A 347 1.90 13.16 17.74
C PHE A 347 3.41 13.10 17.96
N ASP A 348 4.01 11.97 17.59
CA ASP A 348 5.44 11.70 17.69
C ASP A 348 5.76 10.52 16.75
N PRO A 349 6.40 10.78 15.60
CA PRO A 349 6.83 9.73 14.67
C PRO A 349 7.70 8.64 15.33
N ALA A 350 8.50 8.98 16.35
CA ALA A 350 9.33 8.01 17.06
C ALA A 350 8.51 7.08 17.97
N GLN A 351 7.26 7.45 18.28
CA GLN A 351 6.31 6.63 19.02
C GLN A 351 5.26 5.98 18.12
N PHE A 352 5.46 6.00 16.80
CA PHE A 352 4.50 5.49 15.81
C PHE A 352 3.12 6.15 15.93
N ASN A 353 3.10 7.47 16.13
CA ASN A 353 1.87 8.27 16.14
C ASN A 353 2.02 9.45 15.18
N LEU A 354 1.32 9.36 14.04
CA LEU A 354 1.26 10.40 13.00
C LEU A 354 -0.12 11.08 12.95
N GLY A 355 -0.92 10.91 14.01
CA GLY A 355 -2.25 11.53 14.16
C GLY A 355 -3.40 10.79 13.45
N GLY A 356 -3.17 9.57 12.99
CA GLY A 356 -4.13 8.58 12.50
C GLY A 356 -4.15 7.36 13.41
N GLY A 357 -4.26 6.17 12.82
CA GLY A 357 -4.04 4.86 13.45
C GLY A 357 -4.89 4.63 14.70
N ASN A 358 -5.88 3.76 14.63
CA ASN A 358 -6.92 3.69 15.65
C ASN A 358 -7.03 2.32 16.28
N GLN A 359 -7.39 2.31 17.58
CA GLN A 359 -8.06 1.15 18.13
C GLN A 359 -9.48 1.12 17.57
N ILE A 360 -9.84 0.04 16.88
CA ILE A 360 -11.15 -0.12 16.23
C ILE A 360 -12.00 -1.19 16.92
N GLU A 361 -13.27 -1.28 16.54
CA GLU A 361 -14.18 -2.27 17.11
C GLU A 361 -13.75 -3.71 16.78
N TYR A 362 -13.96 -4.62 17.73
CA TYR A 362 -13.65 -6.03 17.53
C TYR A 362 -14.64 -6.68 16.55
N ALA A 363 -14.09 -7.42 15.57
CA ALA A 363 -14.84 -8.40 14.79
C ALA A 363 -14.11 -9.75 14.85
N SER A 364 -14.86 -10.84 15.02
CA SER A 364 -14.27 -12.18 15.06
C SER A 364 -13.63 -12.59 13.73
N CYS A 365 -14.16 -12.10 12.61
CA CYS A 365 -13.65 -12.38 11.28
C CYS A 365 -13.65 -11.12 10.42
N ILE A 366 -12.64 -10.96 9.57
CA ILE A 366 -12.52 -9.88 8.59
C ILE A 366 -12.21 -10.46 7.20
N GLU A 367 -12.68 -9.80 6.14
CA GLU A 367 -12.31 -10.13 4.76
C GLU A 367 -12.02 -8.86 3.96
N LEU A 368 -11.04 -8.94 3.06
CA LEU A 368 -10.64 -7.83 2.18
C LEU A 368 -11.65 -7.62 1.04
N ALA A 369 -12.94 -7.46 1.32
CA ALA A 369 -14.01 -7.55 0.33
C ALA A 369 -14.82 -6.24 0.17
N ALA A 370 -14.57 -5.48 -0.91
CA ALA A 370 -15.34 -4.28 -1.25
C ALA A 370 -16.80 -4.59 -1.66
N ASP A 371 -17.09 -5.83 -2.09
CA ASP A 371 -18.43 -6.29 -2.47
C ASP A 371 -18.94 -7.29 -1.43
N SER A 372 -20.18 -7.12 -0.99
CA SER A 372 -20.81 -7.94 0.05
C SER A 372 -21.09 -9.36 -0.42
N GLU A 373 -21.18 -9.62 -1.73
CA GLU A 373 -21.24 -10.99 -2.27
C GLU A 373 -20.03 -11.83 -1.81
N TYR A 374 -18.92 -11.16 -1.57
CA TYR A 374 -17.66 -11.75 -1.18
C TYR A 374 -17.35 -11.63 0.31
N THR A 375 -18.32 -11.15 1.10
CA THR A 375 -18.22 -11.13 2.55
C THR A 375 -18.98 -12.32 3.13
N ALA A 376 -18.26 -13.30 3.65
CA ALA A 376 -18.81 -14.49 4.27
C ALA A 376 -19.72 -14.12 5.46
N PRO A 377 -20.84 -14.85 5.69
CA PRO A 377 -21.70 -14.60 6.83
C PRO A 377 -20.94 -14.63 8.17
N GLY A 378 -21.07 -13.56 8.96
CA GLY A 378 -20.39 -13.41 10.24
C GLY A 378 -18.98 -12.81 10.16
N CYS A 379 -18.47 -12.52 8.96
CA CYS A 379 -17.28 -11.72 8.75
C CYS A 379 -17.64 -10.25 8.48
N THR A 380 -16.73 -9.35 8.81
CA THR A 380 -16.84 -7.91 8.53
C THR A 380 -15.97 -7.56 7.33
N SER A 381 -16.43 -6.66 6.46
CA SER A 381 -15.57 -6.17 5.38
C SER A 381 -14.48 -5.26 5.93
N PHE A 382 -13.26 -5.42 5.45
CA PHE A 382 -12.17 -4.48 5.65
C PHE A 382 -12.57 -3.03 5.31
N TYR A 383 -13.34 -2.85 4.24
CA TYR A 383 -13.74 -1.52 3.78
C TYR A 383 -14.80 -0.88 4.68
N ASP A 384 -15.53 -1.66 5.50
CA ASP A 384 -16.39 -1.09 6.54
C ASP A 384 -15.56 -0.37 7.62
N PHE A 385 -14.37 -0.88 7.95
CA PHE A 385 -13.45 -0.24 8.88
C PHE A 385 -12.71 0.92 8.21
N LYS A 386 -12.13 0.71 7.02
CA LYS A 386 -11.45 1.78 6.28
C LYS A 386 -12.37 2.98 6.07
N SER A 387 -13.62 2.77 5.65
CA SER A 387 -14.59 3.87 5.48
C SER A 387 -14.91 4.63 6.78
N ARG A 388 -14.72 4.03 7.97
CA ARG A 388 -15.01 4.69 9.26
C ARG A 388 -13.80 5.38 9.88
N HIS A 389 -12.60 4.81 9.69
CA HIS A 389 -11.43 5.16 10.50
C HIS A 389 -10.26 5.74 9.68
N PHE A 390 -10.28 5.61 8.35
CA PHE A 390 -9.21 6.11 7.49
C PHE A 390 -9.49 7.51 6.93
N ASP A 391 -8.52 8.42 7.06
CA ASP A 391 -8.58 9.77 6.48
C ASP A 391 -8.37 9.70 4.96
N VAL A 392 -9.35 10.16 4.19
CA VAL A 392 -9.33 10.09 2.71
C VAL A 392 -8.13 10.83 2.11
N ARG A 393 -7.60 11.87 2.79
CA ARG A 393 -6.40 12.61 2.36
C ARG A 393 -5.14 11.73 2.29
N ARG A 394 -5.12 10.62 3.03
CA ARG A 394 -4.01 9.66 3.07
C ARG A 394 -4.08 8.59 1.99
N LYS A 395 -5.17 8.53 1.21
CA LYS A 395 -5.47 7.42 0.27
C LYS A 395 -4.35 7.10 -0.74
N PHE A 396 -3.61 8.10 -1.19
CA PHE A 396 -2.51 7.92 -2.16
C PHE A 396 -1.11 7.96 -1.53
N LEU A 397 -1.03 8.00 -0.20
CA LEU A 397 0.21 8.13 0.56
C LEU A 397 0.46 6.92 1.46
N PHE A 398 -0.59 6.41 2.13
CA PHE A 398 -0.47 5.37 3.15
C PHE A 398 -0.91 4.00 2.63
N HIS A 399 -0.14 2.98 3.02
CA HIS A 399 -0.62 1.60 3.10
C HIS A 399 -1.45 1.45 4.39
N TYR A 400 -2.72 1.11 4.25
CA TYR A 400 -3.63 0.93 5.37
C TYR A 400 -3.69 -0.56 5.77
N ALA A 401 -3.31 -0.82 7.01
CA ALA A 401 -3.24 -2.14 7.59
C ALA A 401 -4.27 -2.28 8.72
N VAL A 402 -4.90 -3.45 8.83
CA VAL A 402 -5.72 -3.79 9.99
C VAL A 402 -5.16 -5.02 10.68
N PHE A 403 -4.74 -4.87 11.93
CA PHE A 403 -4.48 -5.99 12.84
C PHE A 403 -5.82 -6.48 13.39
N ALA A 404 -6.25 -7.63 12.90
CA ALA A 404 -7.56 -8.22 13.15
C ALA A 404 -7.45 -9.60 13.79
N ASN A 405 -8.60 -10.16 14.18
CA ASN A 405 -8.65 -11.46 14.82
C ASN A 405 -8.35 -12.62 13.85
N SER A 406 -9.13 -12.78 12.77
CA SER A 406 -9.01 -13.93 11.87
C SER A 406 -9.63 -13.68 10.49
N LEU A 407 -9.17 -14.42 9.48
CA LEU A 407 -9.86 -14.59 8.19
C LEU A 407 -10.85 -15.76 8.18
N ASN A 408 -10.84 -16.63 9.21
CA ASN A 408 -11.74 -17.77 9.29
C ASN A 408 -13.10 -17.34 9.86
N PRO A 409 -14.23 -17.74 9.23
CA PRO A 409 -15.55 -17.60 9.83
C PRO A 409 -15.59 -18.23 11.24
N GLY A 410 -16.14 -17.49 12.21
CA GLY A 410 -16.17 -17.91 13.63
C GLY A 410 -14.93 -17.52 14.43
N GLY A 411 -13.89 -16.99 13.78
CA GLY A 411 -12.77 -16.32 14.44
C GLY A 411 -11.66 -17.21 14.99
N GLY A 412 -11.67 -18.52 14.72
CA GLY A 412 -10.54 -19.38 15.07
C GLY A 412 -9.27 -19.03 14.29
N ALA A 413 -8.10 -19.46 14.77
CA ALA A 413 -6.84 -19.27 14.05
C ALA A 413 -6.94 -19.73 12.59
N GLY A 414 -6.38 -18.95 11.67
CA GLY A 414 -6.49 -19.13 10.21
C GLY A 414 -5.34 -18.44 9.48
N PRO A 415 -5.38 -18.24 8.16
CA PRO A 415 -4.35 -17.47 7.46
C PRO A 415 -3.85 -16.24 8.25
N SER A 416 -2.53 -16.05 8.33
CA SER A 416 -1.94 -14.98 9.14
C SER A 416 -2.08 -13.60 8.54
N GLY A 417 -2.41 -13.49 7.24
CA GLY A 417 -2.77 -12.23 6.62
C GLY A 417 -3.37 -12.38 5.23
N MET A 418 -3.69 -11.22 4.66
CA MET A 418 -4.10 -11.07 3.25
C MET A 418 -3.89 -9.63 2.80
N ALA A 419 -3.33 -9.44 1.62
CA ALA A 419 -3.13 -8.12 1.02
C ALA A 419 -3.58 -8.04 -0.44
N GLU A 420 -3.75 -6.80 -0.88
CA GLU A 420 -3.83 -6.47 -2.30
C GLU A 420 -2.47 -6.61 -2.99
N MET A 421 -2.49 -6.90 -4.29
CA MET A 421 -1.29 -6.88 -5.12
C MET A 421 -1.15 -5.53 -5.82
N TYR A 422 0.02 -4.89 -5.75
CA TYR A 422 0.25 -3.52 -6.26
C TYR A 422 -0.75 -2.50 -5.68
N GLY A 423 -1.15 -2.71 -4.43
CA GLY A 423 -2.19 -1.97 -3.74
C GLY A 423 -1.70 -1.28 -2.48
N ASN A 424 -2.65 -0.90 -1.65
CA ASN A 424 -2.35 -0.24 -0.39
C ASN A 424 -3.17 -0.75 0.80
N ASP A 425 -3.87 -1.87 0.65
CA ASP A 425 -4.70 -2.44 1.71
C ASP A 425 -4.20 -3.82 2.11
N LEU A 426 -4.01 -4.04 3.41
CA LEU A 426 -3.55 -5.31 3.97
C LEU A 426 -4.16 -5.63 5.32
N ILE A 427 -4.20 -6.92 5.65
CA ILE A 427 -4.74 -7.46 6.90
C ILE A 427 -3.68 -8.34 7.55
N VAL A 428 -3.51 -8.20 8.86
CA VAL A 428 -2.73 -9.12 9.71
C VAL A 428 -3.68 -9.79 10.70
N THR A 429 -3.75 -11.11 10.70
CA THR A 429 -4.70 -11.94 11.47
C THR A 429 -4.01 -13.02 12.29
N LEU A 430 -3.40 -12.58 13.40
CA LEU A 430 -2.70 -13.44 14.36
C LEU A 430 -3.51 -13.69 15.65
N GLY A 431 -4.83 -13.46 15.63
CA GLY A 431 -5.72 -13.77 16.74
C GLY A 431 -6.00 -15.26 16.92
N ASN A 432 -6.30 -15.64 18.16
CA ASN A 432 -6.57 -17.02 18.60
C ASN A 432 -5.46 -18.03 18.31
N TYR A 433 -4.23 -17.57 18.08
CA TYR A 433 -3.06 -18.41 17.88
C TYR A 433 -2.37 -18.88 19.16
N GLY A 434 -2.81 -18.39 20.33
CA GLY A 434 -2.17 -18.70 21.62
C GLY A 434 -0.87 -17.92 21.87
N LEU A 435 -0.60 -16.88 21.07
CA LEU A 435 0.51 -15.97 21.29
C LEU A 435 0.35 -15.28 22.66
N ASN A 436 1.46 -15.06 23.35
CA ASN A 436 1.45 -14.53 24.70
C ASN A 436 2.65 -13.59 24.94
N THR A 437 2.58 -12.82 26.01
CA THR A 437 3.59 -11.84 26.38
C THR A 437 4.59 -12.37 27.42
N SER A 438 4.67 -13.70 27.61
CA SER A 438 5.61 -14.28 28.55
C SER A 438 7.06 -13.98 28.12
N PRO A 439 7.94 -13.49 29.03
CA PRO A 439 9.33 -13.22 28.69
C PRO A 439 10.05 -14.44 28.11
N GLY A 440 10.92 -14.23 27.13
CA GLY A 440 11.64 -15.30 26.44
C GLY A 440 10.92 -15.76 25.18
N VAL A 441 10.70 -17.07 25.03
CA VAL A 441 10.18 -17.68 23.80
C VAL A 441 8.80 -17.15 23.40
N GLY A 442 7.87 -17.00 24.36
CA GLY A 442 6.52 -16.50 24.08
C GLY A 442 6.53 -15.10 23.46
N MET A 443 7.25 -14.17 24.09
CA MET A 443 7.43 -12.81 23.57
C MET A 443 8.16 -12.79 22.23
N ASN A 444 9.20 -13.60 22.04
CA ASN A 444 9.92 -13.67 20.78
C ASN A 444 9.00 -14.15 19.65
N LEU A 445 8.23 -15.22 19.87
CA LEU A 445 7.25 -15.72 18.89
C LEU A 445 6.23 -14.64 18.54
N LEU A 446 5.63 -13.98 19.54
CA LEU A 446 4.67 -12.89 19.31
C LEU A 446 5.28 -11.77 18.43
N VAL A 447 6.45 -11.25 18.80
CA VAL A 447 7.09 -10.14 18.10
C VAL A 447 7.52 -10.55 16.69
N ASN A 448 8.13 -11.72 16.54
CA ASN A 448 8.72 -12.16 15.28
C ASN A 448 7.67 -12.56 14.24
N LEU A 449 6.57 -13.19 14.67
CA LEU A 449 5.47 -13.53 13.76
C LEU A 449 4.72 -12.28 13.32
N GLN A 450 4.44 -11.32 14.22
CA GLN A 450 3.87 -10.03 13.82
C GLN A 450 4.76 -9.28 12.81
N ALA A 451 6.08 -9.24 13.06
CA ALA A 451 7.01 -8.55 12.17
C ALA A 451 7.08 -9.20 10.78
N SER A 452 7.17 -10.54 10.73
CA SER A 452 7.28 -11.22 9.44
C SER A 452 6.00 -11.21 8.65
N THR A 453 4.83 -11.38 9.29
CA THR A 453 3.53 -11.30 8.59
C THR A 453 3.30 -9.89 8.07
N LEU A 454 3.53 -8.85 8.88
CA LEU A 454 3.37 -7.47 8.41
C LEU A 454 4.30 -7.17 7.22
N MET A 455 5.56 -7.62 7.27
CA MET A 455 6.48 -7.43 6.14
C MET A 455 6.04 -8.22 4.90
N HIS A 456 5.57 -9.47 5.06
CA HIS A 456 5.08 -10.28 3.95
C HIS A 456 3.90 -9.61 3.22
N GLU A 457 2.89 -9.20 3.99
CA GLU A 457 1.68 -8.58 3.44
C GLU A 457 1.97 -7.20 2.81
N LEU A 458 2.89 -6.43 3.41
CA LEU A 458 3.37 -5.19 2.80
C LEU A 458 4.13 -5.46 1.49
N GLY A 459 4.83 -6.58 1.39
CA GLY A 459 5.51 -7.01 0.17
C GLY A 459 4.54 -7.20 -1.00
N HIS A 460 3.35 -7.76 -0.78
CA HIS A 460 2.30 -7.86 -1.81
C HIS A 460 1.83 -6.49 -2.31
N ASN A 461 1.60 -5.55 -1.39
CA ASN A 461 1.28 -4.17 -1.74
C ASN A 461 2.38 -3.52 -2.60
N LEU A 462 3.65 -3.84 -2.30
CA LEU A 462 4.82 -3.39 -3.06
C LEU A 462 5.11 -4.21 -4.33
N GLY A 463 4.21 -5.13 -4.72
CA GLY A 463 4.28 -5.85 -5.99
C GLY A 463 5.02 -7.18 -5.96
N LEU A 464 5.33 -7.72 -4.77
CA LEU A 464 6.00 -9.01 -4.63
C LEU A 464 5.01 -10.18 -4.56
N ARG A 465 5.37 -11.30 -5.18
CA ARG A 465 4.69 -12.60 -5.05
C ARG A 465 5.53 -13.52 -4.18
N HIS A 466 5.01 -14.69 -3.82
CA HIS A 466 5.71 -15.61 -2.92
C HIS A 466 7.09 -16.08 -3.43
N GLY A 467 7.24 -16.19 -4.75
CA GLY A 467 8.49 -16.48 -5.44
C GLY A 467 9.23 -15.24 -5.94
N GLY A 468 8.87 -14.06 -5.45
CA GLY A 468 9.38 -12.76 -5.87
C GLY A 468 8.54 -12.17 -7.00
N ASN A 469 8.63 -12.76 -8.19
CA ASN A 469 7.85 -12.36 -9.37
C ASN A 469 6.90 -13.45 -9.88
N GLU A 470 6.79 -14.55 -9.16
CA GLU A 470 5.97 -15.72 -9.47
C GLU A 470 5.32 -16.29 -8.20
N ASP A 471 4.33 -17.16 -8.35
CA ASP A 471 3.61 -17.75 -7.21
C ASP A 471 4.30 -19.00 -6.64
N LEU A 472 5.37 -19.48 -7.28
CA LEU A 472 6.14 -20.64 -6.84
C LEU A 472 6.83 -20.34 -5.49
N ASN A 473 6.43 -21.08 -4.47
CA ASN A 473 6.85 -20.90 -3.08
C ASN A 473 7.86 -21.99 -2.68
N TYR A 474 8.45 -21.89 -1.49
CA TYR A 474 9.39 -22.85 -0.90
C TYR A 474 10.67 -23.09 -1.73
N LYS A 475 11.09 -22.12 -2.53
CA LYS A 475 12.38 -22.19 -3.24
C LYS A 475 13.53 -21.94 -2.25
N PRO A 476 14.44 -22.90 -1.98
CA PRO A 476 15.52 -22.66 -1.02
C PRO A 476 16.41 -21.47 -1.40
N ASN A 477 16.60 -21.22 -2.70
CA ASN A 477 17.39 -20.10 -3.21
C ASN A 477 16.61 -18.77 -3.33
N HIS A 478 15.31 -18.72 -3.00
CA HIS A 478 14.57 -17.46 -2.90
C HIS A 478 14.52 -17.00 -1.45
N TYR A 479 15.54 -16.26 -1.04
CA TYR A 479 15.85 -15.95 0.35
C TYR A 479 15.09 -14.72 0.85
N SER A 480 13.81 -14.91 1.17
CA SER A 480 12.86 -13.82 1.40
C SER A 480 11.74 -14.21 2.35
N VAL A 481 11.24 -13.26 3.14
CA VAL A 481 10.00 -13.44 3.91
C VAL A 481 8.76 -13.68 3.03
N MET A 482 8.79 -13.33 1.74
CA MET A 482 7.72 -13.66 0.79
C MET A 482 7.60 -15.18 0.55
N ASN A 483 8.67 -15.91 0.80
CA ASN A 483 8.71 -17.36 0.68
C ASN A 483 8.37 -18.01 2.02
N TYR A 484 7.35 -18.86 2.05
CA TYR A 484 6.83 -19.55 3.24
C TYR A 484 7.86 -20.44 3.92
N MET A 485 8.91 -20.90 3.21
CA MET A 485 10.04 -21.57 3.84
C MET A 485 10.71 -20.69 4.91
N TYR A 486 10.67 -19.37 4.72
CA TYR A 486 11.36 -18.39 5.54
C TYR A 486 10.43 -17.50 6.35
N GLN A 487 9.17 -17.28 5.93
CA GLN A 487 8.23 -16.37 6.60
C GLN A 487 8.18 -16.58 8.12
N PHE A 488 7.91 -17.79 8.62
CA PHE A 488 7.88 -18.01 10.07
C PHE A 488 9.18 -18.58 10.65
N ALA A 489 10.09 -19.06 9.81
CA ALA A 489 11.36 -19.64 10.24
C ALA A 489 12.49 -18.60 10.36
N GLY A 490 12.30 -17.43 9.73
CA GLY A 490 13.29 -16.37 9.63
C GLY A 490 14.45 -16.73 8.73
N LEU A 491 15.26 -15.73 8.42
CA LEU A 491 16.47 -15.86 7.63
C LEU A 491 17.65 -16.20 8.53
N SER A 492 18.46 -17.18 8.13
CA SER A 492 19.79 -17.42 8.71
C SER A 492 20.70 -16.18 8.56
N GLU A 493 21.65 -16.01 9.47
CA GLU A 493 22.60 -14.90 9.38
C GLU A 493 23.65 -15.19 8.29
N THR A 494 24.00 -16.47 8.16
CA THR A 494 25.05 -16.96 7.27
C THR A 494 24.47 -17.92 6.21
N PRO A 495 23.85 -17.39 5.13
CA PRO A 495 23.15 -18.21 4.12
C PRO A 495 24.07 -19.09 3.26
N ASP A 496 25.38 -19.04 3.47
CA ASP A 496 26.41 -19.88 2.83
C ASP A 496 27.01 -20.94 3.78
N SER A 497 26.56 -21.00 5.04
CA SER A 497 27.11 -21.88 6.07
C SER A 497 26.41 -23.25 6.13
N ILE A 498 26.88 -24.09 7.07
CA ILE A 498 26.27 -25.39 7.39
C ILE A 498 24.82 -25.25 7.92
N PHE A 499 24.39 -24.05 8.32
CA PHE A 499 23.04 -23.78 8.84
C PHE A 499 22.07 -23.30 7.76
N ALA A 500 22.55 -23.02 6.54
CA ALA A 500 21.75 -22.41 5.49
C ALA A 500 20.53 -23.26 5.10
N ALA A 501 20.70 -24.59 5.03
CA ALA A 501 19.66 -25.53 4.65
C ALA A 501 18.69 -25.90 5.80
N GLU A 502 18.86 -25.39 7.03
CA GLU A 502 18.00 -25.77 8.16
C GLU A 502 16.52 -25.46 7.95
N ARG A 503 16.19 -24.40 7.20
CA ARG A 503 14.81 -24.03 6.88
C ARG A 503 14.19 -24.99 5.89
N TYR A 504 14.98 -25.50 4.93
CA TYR A 504 14.55 -26.58 4.06
C TYR A 504 14.30 -27.86 4.87
N TYR A 505 15.18 -28.21 5.81
CA TYR A 505 14.96 -29.38 6.68
C TYR A 505 13.71 -29.23 7.54
N LEU A 506 13.48 -28.04 8.11
CA LEU A 506 12.25 -27.74 8.85
C LEU A 506 11.01 -27.91 7.96
N ALA A 507 10.99 -27.31 6.77
CA ALA A 507 9.85 -27.37 5.86
C ALA A 507 9.54 -28.80 5.38
N ASN A 508 10.54 -29.69 5.34
CA ASN A 508 10.41 -31.09 4.92
C ASN A 508 10.40 -32.09 6.08
N ASN A 509 10.34 -31.62 7.34
CA ASN A 509 10.37 -32.46 8.53
C ASN A 509 11.59 -33.41 8.60
N LEU A 510 12.76 -32.91 8.20
CA LEU A 510 14.04 -33.62 8.18
C LEU A 510 14.93 -33.20 9.35
N LYS A 511 15.92 -34.04 9.66
CA LYS A 511 17.01 -33.78 10.64
C LYS A 511 16.52 -33.29 12.02
N GLY A 512 15.28 -33.58 12.41
CA GLY A 512 14.70 -33.17 13.69
C GLY A 512 14.59 -31.65 13.88
N LYS A 513 14.54 -30.87 12.80
CA LYS A 513 14.42 -29.41 12.88
C LYS A 513 13.01 -28.99 13.29
N THR A 514 12.97 -28.03 14.20
CA THR A 514 11.76 -27.36 14.72
C THR A 514 12.00 -25.86 14.69
N TYR A 515 10.94 -25.06 14.70
CA TYR A 515 11.06 -23.61 14.71
C TYR A 515 11.96 -23.09 15.84
N CYS A 516 11.92 -23.71 17.04
CA CYS A 516 12.71 -23.26 18.18
C CYS A 516 14.12 -23.87 18.29
N ASN A 517 14.52 -24.81 17.43
CA ASN A 517 15.88 -25.38 17.45
C ASN A 517 16.71 -25.06 16.19
N LEU A 518 16.21 -24.16 15.34
CA LEU A 518 17.03 -23.51 14.32
C LEU A 518 18.19 -22.79 15.02
N VAL A 519 19.41 -23.02 14.55
CA VAL A 519 20.62 -22.55 15.24
C VAL A 519 20.74 -21.03 15.14
N GLU A 520 20.49 -20.49 13.96
CA GLU A 520 20.53 -19.06 13.71
C GLU A 520 19.12 -18.49 13.58
N ASN A 521 18.89 -17.31 14.19
CA ASN A 521 17.74 -16.44 13.94
C ASN A 521 16.39 -17.17 13.96
N SER A 522 16.21 -18.10 14.91
CA SER A 522 14.95 -18.79 15.16
C SER A 522 13.84 -17.78 15.51
N PRO A 523 12.56 -18.03 15.16
CA PRO A 523 11.45 -17.22 15.65
C PRO A 523 11.29 -17.24 17.18
N CYS A 524 11.93 -18.19 17.86
CA CYS A 524 11.91 -18.31 19.32
C CYS A 524 13.03 -17.50 20.00
N SER A 525 13.90 -16.83 19.23
CA SER A 525 15.00 -15.99 19.72
C SER A 525 14.82 -14.51 19.33
N SER A 526 15.55 -13.62 20.01
CA SER A 526 15.46 -12.17 19.80
C SER A 526 16.14 -11.68 18.52
N ASN A 527 17.10 -12.46 17.99
CA ASN A 527 17.87 -12.17 16.78
C ASN A 527 17.18 -12.63 15.48
N PHE A 528 15.90 -13.00 15.51
CA PHE A 528 15.13 -13.31 14.30
C PHE A 528 15.27 -12.22 13.22
N LYS A 529 15.51 -12.67 11.99
CA LYS A 529 15.86 -11.82 10.85
C LYS A 529 14.81 -11.94 9.75
N ILE A 530 14.36 -10.80 9.26
CA ILE A 530 13.44 -10.63 8.14
C ILE A 530 14.09 -9.75 7.07
N SER A 531 13.90 -10.10 5.80
CA SER A 531 14.34 -9.31 4.63
C SER A 531 13.64 -9.87 3.39
N TYR A 532 13.58 -9.07 2.33
CA TYR A 532 13.37 -9.58 0.98
C TYR A 532 14.67 -10.08 0.35
N SER A 533 14.54 -10.82 -0.75
CA SER A 533 15.68 -11.27 -1.53
C SER A 533 16.34 -10.10 -2.26
N ASN A 534 17.66 -10.15 -2.35
CA ASN A 534 18.50 -9.27 -3.16
C ASN A 534 18.91 -9.92 -4.50
N GLY A 535 18.33 -11.06 -4.88
CA GLY A 535 18.58 -11.75 -6.14
C GLY A 535 19.98 -12.31 -6.33
N SER A 536 20.79 -12.43 -5.27
CA SER A 536 22.18 -12.86 -5.38
C SER A 536 22.36 -14.38 -5.51
N SER A 537 21.30 -15.18 -5.37
CA SER A 537 21.44 -16.65 -5.42
C SER A 537 21.55 -17.16 -6.85
N ILE A 538 22.31 -18.23 -7.04
CA ILE A 538 22.33 -18.96 -8.30
C ILE A 538 21.04 -19.78 -8.48
N ASN A 539 20.76 -20.17 -9.72
CA ASN A 539 19.67 -21.09 -9.99
C ASN A 539 19.96 -22.48 -9.40
N LEU A 540 18.92 -23.14 -8.89
CA LEU A 540 18.96 -24.56 -8.52
C LEU A 540 18.17 -25.34 -9.57
N ASP A 541 18.84 -26.21 -10.31
CA ASP A 541 18.20 -27.09 -11.31
C ASP A 541 17.84 -28.42 -10.65
N GLU A 542 16.56 -28.65 -10.40
CA GLU A 542 16.06 -29.85 -9.73
C GLU A 542 16.33 -31.14 -10.50
N SER A 543 16.62 -31.06 -11.80
CA SER A 543 17.04 -32.23 -12.60
C SER A 543 18.53 -32.55 -12.45
N ASN A 544 19.32 -31.59 -11.97
CA ASN A 544 20.77 -31.66 -11.86
C ASN A 544 21.28 -31.01 -10.55
N LEU A 545 20.66 -31.31 -9.41
CA LEU A 545 21.00 -30.66 -8.14
C LEU A 545 22.38 -31.06 -7.66
N LEU A 546 23.08 -30.07 -7.10
CA LEU A 546 24.39 -30.25 -6.52
C LEU A 546 24.37 -29.77 -5.06
N GLU A 547 24.65 -30.65 -4.12
CA GLU A 547 24.60 -30.32 -2.70
C GLU A 547 25.65 -29.30 -2.26
N SER A 548 26.82 -29.31 -2.91
CA SER A 548 27.90 -28.34 -2.65
C SER A 548 27.54 -26.91 -3.07
N ALA A 549 26.48 -26.73 -3.86
CA ALA A 549 25.90 -25.42 -4.14
C ALA A 549 25.11 -24.85 -2.94
N ASN A 550 24.87 -25.67 -1.90
CA ASN A 550 24.04 -25.34 -0.76
C ASN A 550 22.68 -24.78 -1.24
N ILE A 551 22.08 -23.81 -0.54
CA ILE A 551 20.86 -23.13 -1.00
C ILE A 551 21.07 -22.16 -2.18
N GLY A 552 22.22 -22.19 -2.86
CA GLY A 552 22.53 -21.30 -3.98
C GLY A 552 23.04 -19.91 -3.58
N ARG A 553 23.31 -19.67 -2.29
CA ARG A 553 23.81 -18.39 -1.72
C ARG A 553 25.32 -18.35 -1.51
N GLY A 554 26.06 -19.21 -2.21
CA GLY A 554 27.46 -19.50 -1.90
C GLY A 554 27.57 -20.66 -0.92
N SER A 555 28.80 -21.13 -0.71
CA SER A 555 29.07 -22.19 0.25
C SER A 555 30.49 -22.08 0.80
N VAL A 556 30.62 -21.98 2.12
CA VAL A 556 31.92 -22.04 2.80
C VAL A 556 32.45 -23.49 2.85
N PRO A 557 33.77 -23.72 3.04
CA PRO A 557 34.31 -25.06 3.11
C PRO A 557 33.60 -25.94 4.14
N GLY A 558 33.05 -27.07 3.69
CA GLY A 558 32.32 -28.02 4.53
C GLY A 558 30.81 -27.78 4.63
N ALA A 559 30.29 -26.68 4.07
CA ALA A 559 28.86 -26.44 3.96
C ALA A 559 28.29 -27.08 2.69
N TYR A 560 27.11 -27.68 2.83
CA TYR A 560 26.32 -28.25 1.75
C TYR A 560 24.88 -28.42 2.22
N ALA A 561 23.97 -28.52 1.26
CA ALA A 561 22.59 -28.88 1.52
C ALA A 561 22.42 -30.37 1.19
N ASP A 562 22.30 -31.21 2.21
CA ASP A 562 21.95 -32.64 2.11
C ASP A 562 20.50 -32.79 1.60
N TRP A 563 20.32 -32.77 0.28
CA TRP A 563 18.99 -32.75 -0.33
C TRP A 563 18.33 -34.12 -0.28
N ASN A 564 19.12 -35.19 -0.38
CA ASN A 564 18.66 -36.58 -0.39
C ASN A 564 18.53 -37.21 1.01
N ASP A 565 18.91 -36.47 2.06
CA ASP A 565 18.84 -36.84 3.48
C ASP A 565 19.76 -38.02 3.88
N ASP A 566 20.77 -38.36 3.08
CA ASP A 566 21.66 -39.51 3.33
C ASP A 566 22.80 -39.23 4.33
N GLY A 567 22.99 -37.94 4.70
CA GLY A 567 23.98 -37.49 5.66
C GLY A 567 25.39 -37.31 5.11
N VAL A 568 25.60 -37.43 3.80
CA VAL A 568 26.91 -37.36 3.13
C VAL A 568 26.85 -36.41 1.94
N LEU A 569 27.88 -35.59 1.75
CA LEU A 569 27.97 -34.74 0.57
C LEU A 569 28.01 -35.58 -0.72
N SER A 570 26.96 -35.44 -1.53
CA SER A 570 26.91 -35.91 -2.90
C SER A 570 27.72 -35.01 -3.82
N VAL A 571 28.80 -35.55 -4.40
CA VAL A 571 29.70 -34.83 -5.33
C VAL A 571 29.22 -34.86 -6.79
N ALA A 572 28.23 -35.70 -7.10
CA ALA A 572 27.61 -35.80 -8.42
C ALA A 572 26.23 -35.13 -8.39
N THR A 573 25.79 -34.63 -9.54
CA THR A 573 24.44 -34.09 -9.67
C THR A 573 23.40 -35.19 -9.67
N PHE A 574 22.24 -34.95 -9.06
CA PHE A 574 21.11 -35.89 -9.08
C PHE A 574 19.77 -35.17 -9.19
N PRO A 575 18.74 -35.85 -9.73
CA PRO A 575 17.40 -35.30 -9.77
C PRO A 575 16.75 -35.41 -8.39
N HIS A 576 16.23 -34.30 -7.85
CA HIS A 576 15.46 -34.28 -6.62
C HIS A 576 14.58 -33.03 -6.57
N ASN A 577 13.31 -33.18 -6.19
CA ASN A 577 12.41 -32.03 -6.00
C ASN A 577 12.63 -31.47 -4.60
N ILE A 578 13.03 -30.19 -4.51
CA ILE A 578 13.32 -29.49 -3.25
C ILE A 578 12.24 -28.47 -2.89
N THR A 579 11.15 -28.42 -3.66
CA THR A 579 9.94 -27.68 -3.32
C THR A 579 8.88 -28.63 -2.73
N PRO A 580 8.44 -28.46 -1.46
CA PRO A 580 7.44 -29.30 -0.80
C PRO A 580 6.00 -29.09 -1.32
N LEU A 581 5.81 -28.46 -2.47
CA LEU A 581 4.50 -28.35 -3.11
C LEU A 581 4.24 -29.68 -3.81
N ASN A 582 3.11 -30.32 -3.50
CA ASN A 582 2.73 -31.69 -3.92
C ASN A 582 2.65 -31.96 -5.45
N ASP A 583 3.31 -31.19 -6.31
CA ASP A 583 3.57 -31.59 -7.68
C ASP A 583 4.91 -32.32 -7.77
N SER A 584 4.97 -33.37 -8.58
CA SER A 584 6.21 -34.12 -8.81
C SER A 584 7.09 -33.45 -9.87
N ASN A 585 6.84 -32.17 -10.21
CA ASN A 585 7.49 -31.52 -11.33
C ASN A 585 8.80 -30.88 -10.86
N MET A 586 9.90 -31.36 -11.41
CA MET A 586 11.20 -30.71 -11.25
C MET A 586 11.29 -29.52 -12.19
N THR A 587 11.81 -28.41 -11.68
CA THR A 587 12.02 -27.17 -12.43
C THR A 587 13.38 -26.55 -12.12
N ILE A 588 13.65 -25.39 -12.73
CA ILE A 588 14.79 -24.56 -12.38
C ILE A 588 14.28 -23.48 -11.42
N LEU A 589 14.65 -23.58 -10.14
CA LEU A 589 14.31 -22.59 -9.14
C LEU A 589 15.20 -21.37 -9.31
N ARG A 590 14.57 -20.20 -9.42
CA ARG A 590 15.24 -18.92 -9.65
C ARG A 590 15.02 -18.00 -8.47
N ASP A 591 16.08 -17.31 -8.07
CA ASP A 591 15.97 -16.15 -7.18
C ASP A 591 15.43 -14.94 -7.95
N TYR A 592 14.98 -13.93 -7.23
CA TYR A 592 14.52 -12.66 -7.76
C TYR A 592 15.01 -11.53 -6.85
N ASP A 593 15.53 -10.44 -7.44
CA ASP A 593 15.94 -9.26 -6.67
C ASP A 593 14.70 -8.44 -6.33
N GLU A 594 14.03 -8.81 -5.25
CA GLU A 594 12.81 -8.15 -4.78
C GLU A 594 13.08 -6.71 -4.35
N TRP A 595 14.17 -6.46 -3.62
CA TRP A 595 14.52 -5.11 -3.15
C TRP A 595 14.65 -4.09 -4.27
N SER A 596 15.27 -4.48 -5.39
CA SER A 596 15.41 -3.60 -6.55
C SER A 596 14.12 -3.43 -7.37
N ASN A 597 13.09 -4.25 -7.13
CA ASN A 597 11.86 -4.29 -7.92
C ASN A 597 10.59 -3.92 -7.13
N LEU A 598 10.73 -3.42 -5.88
CA LEU A 598 9.60 -2.89 -5.11
C LEU A 598 8.92 -1.73 -5.85
N VAL A 599 7.59 -1.73 -5.83
CA VAL A 599 6.74 -0.69 -6.42
C VAL A 599 6.20 0.21 -5.30
N PHE A 600 6.81 1.38 -5.13
CA PHE A 600 6.41 2.34 -4.09
C PHE A 600 5.21 3.21 -4.49
N ALA A 601 5.18 3.68 -5.74
CA ALA A 601 4.13 4.55 -6.25
C ALA A 601 2.82 3.78 -6.58
N PHE A 602 2.24 3.12 -5.57
CA PHE A 602 1.02 2.30 -5.71
C PHE A 602 -0.18 3.10 -6.24
N SER A 603 -0.22 4.42 -5.99
CA SER A 603 -1.26 5.33 -6.45
C SER A 603 -1.38 5.41 -7.98
N ARG A 604 -0.36 4.94 -8.71
CA ARG A 604 -0.37 4.81 -10.18
C ARG A 604 -1.11 3.58 -10.68
N HIS A 605 -1.45 2.65 -9.80
CA HIS A 605 -2.07 1.38 -10.14
C HIS A 605 -3.53 1.33 -9.69
N PHE A 606 -4.31 0.49 -10.35
CA PHE A 606 -5.73 0.33 -10.08
C PHE A 606 -6.02 -0.05 -8.62
N ALA A 607 -5.30 -1.04 -8.06
CA ALA A 607 -5.53 -1.51 -6.69
C ALA A 607 -5.31 -0.38 -5.68
N GLY A 608 -4.17 0.30 -5.77
CA GLY A 608 -3.83 1.42 -4.91
C GLY A 608 -4.72 2.66 -5.04
N ALA A 609 -5.46 2.81 -6.14
CA ALA A 609 -6.30 3.98 -6.39
C ALA A 609 -7.80 3.76 -6.16
N VAL A 610 -8.29 2.55 -6.43
CA VAL A 610 -9.72 2.25 -6.36
C VAL A 610 -9.99 1.61 -5.01
N THR A 611 -9.78 0.29 -4.95
CA THR A 611 -9.82 -0.67 -3.83
C THR A 611 -9.68 -2.01 -4.57
N GLY A 612 -8.58 -2.74 -4.41
CA GLY A 612 -8.18 -3.92 -5.19
C GLY A 612 -9.06 -5.17 -5.09
N ASN A 613 -10.38 -5.06 -4.95
CA ASN A 613 -11.29 -6.20 -4.90
C ASN A 613 -12.19 -6.36 -6.14
N THR A 614 -12.07 -7.51 -6.80
CA THR A 614 -13.19 -8.39 -7.22
C THR A 614 -12.73 -9.85 -7.16
N PHE A 615 -13.57 -10.81 -6.76
CA PHE A 615 -13.21 -12.23 -6.89
C PHE A 615 -13.18 -12.64 -8.37
N ALA A 616 -12.18 -13.43 -8.74
CA ALA A 616 -12.37 -14.47 -9.76
C ALA A 616 -13.19 -15.60 -9.13
N ARG A 617 -14.47 -15.73 -9.49
CA ARG A 617 -15.22 -16.97 -9.22
C ARG A 617 -14.56 -18.12 -9.97
N ARG A 618 -14.58 -19.29 -9.33
CA ARG A 618 -14.37 -20.61 -9.94
C ARG A 618 -15.09 -20.71 -11.31
N ALA A 619 -14.32 -21.09 -12.32
CA ALA A 619 -14.68 -21.74 -13.59
C ALA A 619 -15.31 -20.92 -14.75
N SER A 620 -14.55 -20.97 -15.87
CA SER A 620 -14.83 -20.75 -17.30
C SER A 620 -14.90 -19.31 -17.86
N PRO A 621 -14.00 -18.92 -18.79
CA PRO A 621 -14.00 -17.59 -19.39
C PRO A 621 -14.98 -17.48 -20.58
N PRO A 622 -15.78 -16.41 -20.68
CA PRO A 622 -16.20 -15.87 -21.97
C PRO A 622 -15.04 -15.08 -22.62
N ARG A 623 -15.03 -15.01 -23.95
CA ARG A 623 -13.98 -14.32 -24.72
C ARG A 623 -13.87 -12.83 -24.34
N PRO A 624 -12.68 -12.32 -23.94
CA PRO A 624 -12.52 -10.93 -23.52
C PRO A 624 -12.58 -9.92 -24.68
N ASN A 625 -13.33 -8.83 -24.47
CA ASN A 625 -13.12 -7.55 -25.13
C ASN A 625 -12.02 -6.79 -24.37
N PRO A 626 -10.99 -6.22 -25.02
CA PRO A 626 -9.87 -5.53 -24.36
C PRO A 626 -10.22 -4.35 -23.42
N MET A 627 -11.49 -3.96 -23.29
CA MET A 627 -11.94 -2.89 -22.37
C MET A 627 -12.68 -3.36 -21.11
N ASN A 628 -13.05 -4.63 -20.93
CA ASN A 628 -13.99 -5.00 -19.86
C ASN A 628 -13.47 -6.10 -18.90
N GLN A 629 -12.78 -5.64 -17.84
CA GLN A 629 -12.38 -6.36 -16.60
C GLN A 629 -10.92 -6.82 -16.51
N ARG A 630 -10.26 -6.48 -15.38
CA ARG A 630 -8.87 -6.85 -15.05
C ARG A 630 -8.80 -8.18 -14.27
N PRO A 631 -7.68 -8.91 -14.34
CA PRO A 631 -7.38 -9.98 -13.39
C PRO A 631 -7.13 -9.37 -12.01
N ALA A 632 -8.03 -9.67 -11.07
CA ALA A 632 -7.86 -9.38 -9.66
C ALA A 632 -6.91 -10.41 -9.04
N ASN A 633 -5.91 -9.93 -8.30
CA ASN A 633 -5.01 -10.79 -7.55
C ASN A 633 -5.01 -10.34 -6.09
N LYS A 634 -5.57 -11.19 -5.23
CA LYS A 634 -5.31 -11.22 -3.80
C LYS A 634 -4.60 -12.52 -3.50
N LEU A 635 -3.77 -12.51 -2.47
CA LEU A 635 -3.03 -13.70 -2.06
C LEU A 635 -3.36 -13.92 -0.58
N PRO A 636 -4.32 -14.80 -0.24
CA PRO A 636 -4.44 -15.25 1.14
C PRO A 636 -3.20 -16.04 1.53
N GLU A 637 -2.72 -15.81 2.74
CA GLU A 637 -1.68 -16.66 3.32
C GLU A 637 -2.22 -18.05 3.68
N VAL A 638 -1.32 -18.98 4.00
CA VAL A 638 -1.69 -20.24 4.67
C VAL A 638 -1.72 -20.04 6.18
N SER A 639 -2.47 -20.88 6.90
CA SER A 639 -2.41 -20.88 8.37
C SER A 639 -1.00 -21.27 8.86
N LEU A 640 -0.63 -20.85 10.09
CA LEU A 640 0.66 -21.26 10.67
C LEU A 640 0.80 -22.78 10.63
N PRO A 641 1.97 -23.33 10.26
CA PRO A 641 2.19 -24.77 10.26
C PRO A 641 1.94 -25.38 11.64
N VAL A 642 1.40 -26.61 11.69
CA VAL A 642 1.06 -27.30 12.96
C VAL A 642 2.25 -27.35 13.91
N SER A 643 3.45 -27.62 13.40
CA SER A 643 4.68 -27.65 14.22
C SER A 643 5.04 -26.30 14.86
N LEU A 644 4.59 -25.18 14.28
CA LEU A 644 4.74 -23.86 14.89
C LEU A 644 3.64 -23.59 15.92
N GLN A 645 2.40 -24.03 15.65
CA GLN A 645 1.32 -23.97 16.63
C GLN A 645 1.71 -24.74 17.90
N ASP A 646 2.31 -25.93 17.75
CA ASP A 646 2.84 -26.71 18.88
C ASP A 646 3.89 -25.91 19.65
N ALA A 647 4.83 -25.23 18.98
CA ALA A 647 5.85 -24.41 19.63
C ALA A 647 5.23 -23.23 20.43
N ILE A 648 4.17 -22.61 19.89
CA ILE A 648 3.42 -21.56 20.59
C ILE A 648 2.75 -22.16 21.85
N CYS A 649 2.07 -23.30 21.72
CA CYS A 649 1.43 -24.00 22.84
C CYS A 649 2.43 -24.34 23.95
N HIS A 650 3.63 -24.83 23.62
CA HIS A 650 4.66 -25.17 24.62
C HIS A 650 5.29 -23.93 25.30
N SER A 651 5.21 -22.75 24.67
CA SER A 651 5.67 -21.50 25.26
C SER A 651 4.71 -20.94 26.31
N ASP A 652 3.44 -21.38 26.28
CA ASP A 652 2.40 -21.04 27.24
C ASP A 652 2.25 -22.14 28.31
N ARG A 653 2.39 -21.78 29.59
CA ARG A 653 2.25 -22.75 30.69
C ARG A 653 0.83 -23.28 30.85
N ASP A 654 -0.18 -22.59 30.31
CA ASP A 654 -1.59 -22.90 30.50
C ASP A 654 -2.24 -23.70 29.35
N CYS A 655 -1.52 -23.97 28.26
CA CYS A 655 -2.11 -24.61 27.08
C CYS A 655 -2.59 -26.05 27.35
N HIS A 656 -1.86 -26.82 28.17
CA HIS A 656 -2.24 -28.18 28.55
C HIS A 656 -3.49 -28.27 29.46
N ALA A 657 -3.98 -27.15 30.00
CA ALA A 657 -5.20 -27.12 30.80
C ALA A 657 -6.48 -27.04 29.94
N LYS A 658 -6.37 -26.64 28.66
CA LYS A 658 -7.52 -26.48 27.75
C LYS A 658 -7.82 -27.72 26.90
N GLU A 659 -6.86 -28.61 26.68
CA GLU A 659 -7.09 -29.88 25.94
C GLU A 659 -7.82 -30.95 26.77
N ASN A 660 -7.96 -30.77 28.08
CA ASN A 660 -8.65 -31.69 29.00
C ASN A 660 -10.05 -31.19 29.45
N ARG A 661 -10.71 -30.32 28.69
CA ARG A 661 -12.10 -29.90 28.95
C ARG A 661 -13.03 -30.06 27.76
#